data_AF-A0A848Y8F5-F1
#
_entry.id   AF-A0A848Y8F5-F1
#
_cell.length_a   1.000
_cell.length_b   1.000
_cell.length_c   1.000
_cell.angle_alpha   90.00
_cell.angle_beta   90.00
_cell.angle_gamma   90.00
#
_symmetry.space_group_name_H-M   'P 1'
#
loop_
_entity.id
_entity.type
_entity.pdbx_description
1 polymer ?
#
loop_
_entity_poly.entity_id
_entity_poly.type
_entity_poly.pdbx_seq_one_letter_code
_entity_poly.pdbx_strand_id
1 'polypeptide(L)'
;MSKHSTITPESLPAISGDIWQMKYRFAGSPDIAADMSVAGSWRRVAGALAVVEPEDARDQREAEFYNALSGYRFLPAGRILSGAGTGRSKVTLFNCFVMGTLEDDMANIFAGLQEAALTMQQGGGIGHDFSTLRPKGAPVRGVGADASGPLSFMDVWNAMCRTIMSAGSRRGAMMATMRCDHPDIEDFISAKREPGRLAMFNLSVLVTDAFMEAVKADTDWPLVFSGTVYKTIKARELWDKIMQATYDYAEPGVIFIDRINQTNNLGYCESINSTNPCGEQPLPPYGACLLGSINLAALVADAFGPKAAIDDDELARLVATAVRMMDNVVGISRYPLEPQRKEAEAKRRIGLGVTGLANALMMCGLRYGSDAAARQAGAWMQKIERAAYLASTQLAQEKGAFPLFDKEAYLARPHIAGLEEDVREAIARHGIRNALLTSIAPTGTISLFAGNVSSGIEPVFAWSYQRSVLEPDGSRRTETVSDFAHEAYKAKFGADAELPEYFVTAQDLTPADHITMQAALQPHVDSSISKTVNVPETISFADFREVYIRAYESGLKGCTTYRPNEITGSVLSVAQSDTAGEDESSAEPLLPLEATLPSFAGQDGADVVYMQQPLEREQVLPGFTYKLKWADSSHAIYVTLNDIIQSGRRRPFEIFINSKNMEHYAWTVALTRMISAVFRRGGDVSFVVEELKAVFDPRGGQWMEGKYVPSLLAAIGGVIERHMVDTGFLKPGQAGELAHPEAVKQVMVVNDGVGSSLRQCPRCGDAALTFQEGCETCLSCGHSKCG
;
A
#
# COMPACT_ATOMS: atom_id res chain seq x y z
N MET A 1 -18.16 12.31 -43.77
CA MET A 1 -16.78 12.22 -43.25
C MET A 1 -16.48 13.48 -42.45
N SER A 2 -17.02 13.56 -41.24
CA SER A 2 -16.66 14.62 -40.28
C SER A 2 -15.43 14.12 -39.53
N LYS A 3 -14.33 14.87 -39.57
CA LYS A 3 -13.15 14.56 -38.77
C LYS A 3 -13.56 14.73 -37.31
N HIS A 4 -13.89 13.63 -36.63
CA HIS A 4 -13.76 13.58 -35.17
C HIS A 4 -12.35 14.08 -34.86
N SER A 5 -12.24 15.09 -34.00
CA SER A 5 -10.95 15.57 -33.50
C SER A 5 -10.37 14.47 -32.61
N THR A 6 -9.87 13.41 -33.22
CA THR A 6 -9.11 12.36 -32.55
C THR A 6 -7.82 12.99 -32.07
N ILE A 7 -7.65 13.07 -30.75
CA ILE A 7 -6.42 13.45 -30.08
C ILE A 7 -5.31 12.55 -30.63
N THR A 8 -4.46 13.08 -31.50
CA THR A 8 -3.31 12.34 -32.04
C THR A 8 -2.21 12.29 -30.97
N PRO A 9 -1.30 11.30 -31.00
CA PRO A 9 -0.17 11.23 -30.07
C PRO A 9 0.70 12.50 -30.04
N GLU A 10 0.67 13.31 -31.11
CA GLU A 10 1.38 14.59 -31.23
C GLU A 10 0.67 15.76 -30.52
N SER A 11 -0.53 15.55 -29.97
CA SER A 11 -1.37 16.57 -29.32
C SER A 11 -1.50 16.40 -27.79
N LEU A 12 -0.83 15.40 -27.20
CA LEU A 12 -0.86 15.21 -25.76
C LEU A 12 0.21 16.05 -25.06
N PRO A 13 -0.05 16.50 -23.81
CA PRO A 13 0.93 17.26 -23.04
C PRO A 13 2.22 16.47 -22.82
N ALA A 14 3.36 17.16 -22.70
CA ALA A 14 4.68 16.53 -22.57
C ALA A 14 4.79 15.58 -21.36
N ILE A 15 4.11 15.89 -20.25
CA ILE A 15 3.97 14.98 -19.10
C ILE A 15 3.51 13.55 -19.45
N SER A 16 2.66 13.36 -20.47
CA SER A 16 2.22 12.03 -20.90
C SER A 16 3.38 11.21 -21.43
N GLY A 17 4.24 11.85 -22.24
CA GLY A 17 5.47 11.26 -22.77
C GLY A 17 6.46 10.92 -21.66
N ASP A 18 6.62 11.83 -20.70
CA ASP A 18 7.53 11.66 -19.56
C ASP A 18 7.08 10.51 -18.66
N ILE A 19 5.79 10.43 -18.30
CA ILE A 19 5.24 9.32 -17.53
C ILE A 19 5.40 7.99 -18.29
N TRP A 20 5.16 7.98 -19.60
CA TRP A 20 5.39 6.79 -20.41
C TRP A 20 6.86 6.36 -20.33
N GLN A 21 7.80 7.26 -20.58
CA GLN A 21 9.24 6.95 -20.55
C GLN A 21 9.69 6.45 -19.17
N MET A 22 9.26 7.10 -18.10
CA MET A 22 9.67 6.76 -16.73
C MET A 22 9.02 5.47 -16.20
N LYS A 23 7.76 5.20 -16.54
CA LYS A 23 6.95 4.18 -15.83
C LYS A 23 6.47 3.02 -16.71
N TYR A 24 6.25 3.23 -18.02
CA TYR A 24 5.55 2.25 -18.86
C TYR A 24 6.35 1.76 -20.07
N ARG A 25 7.33 2.52 -20.55
CA ARG A 25 8.19 2.14 -21.67
C ARG A 25 9.00 0.91 -21.29
N PHE A 26 8.80 -0.17 -22.03
CA PHE A 26 9.67 -1.33 -21.90
C PHE A 26 10.99 -1.06 -22.63
N ALA A 27 12.11 -1.09 -21.90
CA ALA A 27 13.45 -0.84 -22.45
C ALA A 27 14.01 -1.99 -23.30
N GLY A 28 13.25 -3.07 -23.49
CA GLY A 28 13.68 -4.28 -24.19
C GLY A 28 14.35 -5.31 -23.27
N SER A 29 14.55 -6.50 -23.81
CA SER A 29 15.37 -7.59 -23.28
C SER A 29 16.12 -8.24 -24.45
N PRO A 30 17.07 -9.16 -24.21
CA PRO A 30 17.78 -9.84 -25.30
C PRO A 30 16.85 -10.49 -26.34
N ASP A 31 15.66 -10.93 -25.92
CA ASP A 31 14.71 -11.66 -26.75
C ASP A 31 13.49 -10.83 -27.20
N ILE A 32 13.27 -9.65 -26.59
CA ILE A 32 12.07 -8.83 -26.83
C ILE A 32 12.49 -7.39 -27.08
N ALA A 33 12.12 -6.84 -28.23
CA ALA A 33 12.44 -5.47 -28.60
C ALA A 33 11.87 -4.43 -27.62
N ALA A 34 12.57 -3.29 -27.51
CA ALA A 34 12.12 -2.16 -26.72
C ALA A 34 10.89 -1.47 -27.35
N ASP A 35 10.05 -0.88 -26.50
CA ASP A 35 8.98 -0.01 -26.95
C ASP A 35 9.58 1.30 -27.47
N MET A 36 9.34 1.60 -28.75
CA MET A 36 9.82 2.84 -29.40
C MET A 36 8.80 3.98 -29.34
N SER A 37 7.54 3.68 -29.02
CA SER A 37 6.45 4.64 -28.89
C SER A 37 5.35 4.09 -27.99
N VAL A 38 4.44 4.96 -27.55
CA VAL A 38 3.20 4.56 -26.86
C VAL A 38 2.40 3.54 -27.68
N ALA A 39 2.30 3.74 -29.00
CA ALA A 39 1.67 2.78 -29.90
C ALA A 39 2.39 1.41 -29.92
N GLY A 40 3.72 1.40 -29.75
CA GLY A 40 4.50 0.17 -29.55
C GLY A 40 4.09 -0.56 -28.26
N SER A 41 3.97 0.18 -27.14
CA SER A 41 3.46 -0.38 -25.89
C SER A 41 2.03 -0.94 -26.02
N TRP A 42 1.15 -0.26 -26.77
CA TRP A 42 -0.19 -0.76 -27.05
C TRP A 42 -0.19 -2.08 -27.81
N ARG A 43 0.64 -2.22 -28.85
CA ARG A 43 0.78 -3.48 -29.59
C ARG A 43 1.31 -4.60 -28.69
N ARG A 44 2.34 -4.32 -27.88
CA ARG A 44 2.89 -5.30 -26.94
C ARG A 44 1.83 -5.79 -25.95
N VAL A 45 1.07 -4.89 -25.35
CA VAL A 45 0.01 -5.25 -24.39
C VAL A 45 -1.11 -6.00 -25.09
N ALA A 46 -1.59 -5.51 -26.24
CA ALA A 46 -2.65 -6.16 -27.02
C ALA A 46 -2.27 -7.59 -27.44
N GLY A 47 -1.08 -7.76 -28.03
CA GLY A 47 -0.59 -9.08 -28.46
C GLY A 47 -0.43 -10.04 -27.28
N ALA A 48 0.12 -9.57 -26.16
CA ALA A 48 0.27 -10.39 -24.96
C ALA A 48 -1.09 -10.89 -24.41
N LEU A 49 -2.13 -10.05 -24.46
CA LEU A 49 -3.48 -10.41 -24.02
C LEU A 49 -4.23 -11.28 -25.03
N ALA A 50 -3.87 -11.23 -26.32
CA ALA A 50 -4.45 -12.06 -27.36
C ALA A 50 -3.93 -13.51 -27.33
N VAL A 51 -2.78 -13.80 -26.72
CA VAL A 51 -2.19 -15.15 -26.68
C VAL A 51 -3.13 -16.22 -26.09
N VAL A 52 -3.99 -15.86 -25.14
CA VAL A 52 -4.94 -16.79 -24.52
C VAL A 52 -6.18 -17.07 -25.37
N GLU A 53 -6.35 -16.32 -26.46
CA GLU A 53 -7.43 -16.54 -27.41
C GLU A 53 -7.09 -17.71 -28.36
N PRO A 54 -8.12 -18.35 -28.96
CA PRO A 54 -7.93 -19.37 -30.00
C PRO A 54 -7.04 -18.86 -31.14
N GLU A 55 -6.17 -19.72 -31.66
CA GLU A 55 -5.11 -19.35 -32.62
C GLU A 55 -5.64 -18.62 -33.86
N ASP A 56 -6.80 -19.02 -34.38
CA ASP A 56 -7.49 -18.43 -35.53
C ASP A 56 -8.14 -17.07 -35.23
N ALA A 57 -8.35 -16.73 -33.96
CA ALA A 57 -8.94 -15.46 -33.53
C ALA A 57 -7.89 -14.44 -33.02
N ARG A 58 -6.63 -14.85 -32.81
CA ARG A 58 -5.61 -14.01 -32.15
C ARG A 58 -5.39 -12.67 -32.85
N ASP A 59 -5.19 -12.67 -34.17
CA ASP A 59 -4.91 -11.46 -34.93
C ASP A 59 -6.08 -10.46 -34.87
N GLN A 60 -7.31 -10.97 -34.97
CA GLN A 60 -8.52 -10.15 -34.84
C GLN A 60 -8.61 -9.56 -33.43
N ARG A 61 -8.39 -10.39 -32.39
CA ARG A 61 -8.47 -9.94 -30.98
C ARG A 61 -7.38 -8.95 -30.63
N GLU A 62 -6.16 -9.15 -31.12
CA GLU A 62 -5.07 -8.19 -30.97
C GLU A 62 -5.44 -6.83 -31.58
N ALA A 63 -6.02 -6.82 -32.78
CA ALA A 63 -6.47 -5.57 -33.41
C ALA A 63 -7.58 -4.88 -32.61
N GLU A 64 -8.56 -5.63 -32.10
CA GLU A 64 -9.62 -5.10 -31.22
C GLU A 64 -9.03 -4.50 -29.92
N PHE A 65 -8.12 -5.21 -29.28
CA PHE A 65 -7.46 -4.75 -28.05
C PHE A 65 -6.59 -3.52 -28.29
N TYR A 66 -5.83 -3.49 -29.39
CA TYR A 66 -5.05 -2.32 -29.80
C TYR A 66 -5.95 -1.10 -30.01
N ASN A 67 -7.10 -1.27 -30.66
CA ASN A 67 -8.05 -0.18 -30.90
C ASN A 67 -8.68 0.34 -29.61
N ALA A 68 -8.94 -0.54 -28.63
CA ALA A 68 -9.44 -0.14 -27.31
C ALA A 68 -8.42 0.70 -26.51
N LEU A 69 -7.13 0.37 -26.62
CA LEU A 69 -6.04 1.11 -25.97
C LEU A 69 -5.72 2.43 -26.69
N SER A 70 -5.89 2.44 -28.01
CA SER A 70 -5.59 3.59 -28.87
C SER A 70 -6.44 4.81 -28.49
N GLY A 71 -5.83 5.99 -28.52
CA GLY A 71 -6.48 7.23 -28.08
C GLY A 71 -6.78 7.27 -26.59
N TYR A 72 -6.13 6.43 -25.77
CA TYR A 72 -6.28 6.41 -24.30
C TYR A 72 -7.72 6.16 -23.85
N ARG A 73 -8.51 5.46 -24.66
CA ARG A 73 -9.94 5.21 -24.43
C ARG A 73 -10.17 4.21 -23.31
N PHE A 74 -9.42 3.11 -23.31
CA PHE A 74 -9.30 2.19 -22.19
C PHE A 74 -7.86 2.18 -21.67
N LEU A 75 -7.71 2.30 -20.36
CA LEU A 75 -6.42 2.32 -19.66
C LEU A 75 -6.37 1.15 -18.69
N PRO A 76 -5.70 0.03 -19.06
CA PRO A 76 -5.32 -0.98 -18.10
C PRO A 76 -4.48 -0.37 -16.98
N ALA A 77 -4.56 -0.95 -15.79
CA ALA A 77 -3.73 -0.46 -14.69
C ALA A 77 -2.23 -0.61 -14.99
N GLY A 78 -1.43 0.23 -14.32
CA GLY A 78 -0.02 0.38 -14.64
C GLY A 78 0.82 -0.91 -14.59
N ARG A 79 0.40 -1.92 -13.83
CA ARG A 79 1.06 -3.25 -13.78
C ARG A 79 0.85 -4.04 -15.07
N ILE A 80 -0.34 -3.97 -15.66
CA ILE A 80 -0.61 -4.54 -16.99
C ILE A 80 0.21 -3.81 -18.04
N LEU A 81 0.21 -2.48 -18.05
CA LEU A 81 0.95 -1.67 -19.03
C LEU A 81 2.47 -1.93 -19.02
N SER A 82 3.06 -2.00 -17.82
CA SER A 82 4.50 -2.19 -17.64
C SER A 82 4.97 -3.64 -17.70
N GLY A 83 4.07 -4.62 -17.55
CA GLY A 83 4.41 -6.03 -17.39
C GLY A 83 3.95 -6.97 -18.51
N ALA A 84 2.80 -6.70 -19.15
CA ALA A 84 2.26 -7.62 -20.16
C ALA A 84 3.20 -7.70 -21.38
N GLY A 85 3.57 -8.91 -21.81
CA GLY A 85 4.42 -9.11 -22.99
C GLY A 85 5.89 -8.74 -22.81
N THR A 86 6.38 -8.47 -21.60
CA THR A 86 7.80 -8.13 -21.37
C THR A 86 8.68 -9.34 -21.02
N GLY A 87 8.12 -10.56 -20.95
CA GLY A 87 8.84 -11.77 -20.57
C GLY A 87 9.37 -11.81 -19.13
N ARG A 88 9.04 -10.81 -18.29
CA ARG A 88 9.54 -10.70 -16.92
C ARG A 88 8.89 -11.77 -16.04
N SER A 89 9.70 -12.65 -15.48
CA SER A 89 9.21 -13.87 -14.82
C SER A 89 8.75 -13.71 -13.37
N LYS A 90 9.05 -12.56 -12.73
CA LYS A 90 8.83 -12.29 -11.30
C LYS A 90 7.97 -11.03 -11.05
N VAL A 91 7.05 -10.71 -11.96
CA VAL A 91 6.10 -9.60 -11.80
C VAL A 91 4.69 -10.10 -12.01
N THR A 92 3.80 -9.61 -11.15
CA THR A 92 2.36 -9.84 -11.28
C THR A 92 1.73 -8.71 -12.09
N LEU A 93 0.67 -9.03 -12.84
CA LEU A 93 -0.14 -8.03 -13.53
C LEU A 93 -1.28 -7.48 -12.67
N PHE A 94 -1.43 -8.01 -11.45
CA PHE A 94 -2.44 -7.59 -10.48
C PHE A 94 -1.93 -6.42 -9.65
N ASN A 95 -2.84 -5.53 -9.25
CA ASN A 95 -2.51 -4.32 -8.50
C ASN A 95 -2.80 -4.48 -7.01
N CYS A 96 -3.91 -5.14 -6.70
CA CYS A 96 -4.54 -5.09 -5.39
C CYS A 96 -4.65 -6.49 -4.80
N PHE A 97 -4.24 -6.63 -3.54
CA PHE A 97 -4.27 -7.88 -2.79
C PHE A 97 -4.78 -7.62 -1.37
N VAL A 98 -5.45 -8.61 -0.80
CA VAL A 98 -5.61 -8.76 0.65
C VAL A 98 -4.93 -10.06 1.05
N MET A 99 -4.12 -10.00 2.11
CA MET A 99 -3.33 -11.14 2.56
C MET A 99 -4.21 -12.15 3.31
N GLY A 100 -3.67 -13.35 3.58
CA GLY A 100 -4.36 -14.36 4.37
C GLY A 100 -4.74 -13.87 5.77
N THR A 101 -5.68 -14.58 6.39
CA THR A 101 -6.04 -14.37 7.80
C THR A 101 -4.81 -14.54 8.67
N LEU A 102 -4.55 -13.59 9.56
CA LEU A 102 -3.46 -13.68 10.53
C LEU A 102 -3.92 -14.53 11.71
N GLU A 103 -3.62 -15.83 11.67
CA GLU A 103 -3.86 -16.71 12.82
C GLU A 103 -3.05 -16.24 14.03
N ASP A 104 -3.67 -16.26 15.21
CA ASP A 104 -3.17 -15.65 16.45
C ASP A 104 -2.11 -16.53 17.15
N ASP A 105 -1.02 -16.81 16.42
CA ASP A 105 0.20 -17.45 16.92
C ASP A 105 1.45 -16.96 16.18
N MET A 106 2.60 -17.09 16.85
CA MET A 106 3.87 -16.55 16.33
C MET A 106 4.30 -17.15 15.00
N ALA A 107 4.03 -18.43 14.75
CA ALA A 107 4.47 -19.06 13.50
C ALA A 107 3.66 -18.52 12.32
N ASN A 108 2.35 -18.43 12.47
CA ASN A 108 1.47 -17.90 11.42
C ASN A 108 1.60 -16.39 11.23
N ILE A 109 1.83 -15.61 12.28
CA ILE A 109 2.11 -14.17 12.15
C ILE A 109 3.35 -13.94 11.27
N PHE A 110 4.47 -14.61 11.56
CA PHE A 110 5.69 -14.41 10.77
C PHE A 110 5.63 -15.07 9.37
N ALA A 111 4.83 -16.12 9.19
CA ALA A 111 4.50 -16.63 7.86
C ALA A 111 3.74 -15.56 7.04
N GLY A 112 2.74 -14.90 7.63
CA GLY A 112 2.01 -13.80 7.02
C GLY A 112 2.93 -12.62 6.64
N LEU A 113 3.92 -12.30 7.48
CA LEU A 113 4.92 -11.28 7.18
C LEU A 113 5.77 -11.66 5.95
N GLN A 114 6.20 -12.91 5.87
CA GLN A 114 6.95 -13.44 4.72
C GLN A 114 6.11 -13.38 3.43
N GLU A 115 4.84 -13.80 3.50
CA GLU A 115 3.90 -13.76 2.39
C GLU A 115 3.64 -12.34 1.88
N ALA A 116 3.49 -11.39 2.81
CA ALA A 116 3.37 -9.97 2.51
C ALA A 116 4.60 -9.46 1.76
N ALA A 117 5.80 -9.75 2.25
CA ALA A 117 7.07 -9.36 1.63
C ALA A 117 7.21 -9.88 0.18
N LEU A 118 6.87 -11.15 -0.05
CA LEU A 118 6.90 -11.76 -1.38
C LEU A 118 5.88 -11.12 -2.35
N THR A 119 4.69 -10.79 -1.86
CA THR A 119 3.64 -10.14 -2.65
C THR A 119 4.04 -8.72 -3.07
N MET A 120 4.60 -7.94 -2.13
CA MET A 120 5.06 -6.57 -2.40
C MET A 120 6.25 -6.52 -3.35
N GLN A 121 7.18 -7.47 -3.22
CA GLN A 121 8.35 -7.60 -4.10
C GLN A 121 7.93 -7.66 -5.57
N GLN A 122 6.83 -8.37 -5.88
CA GLN A 122 6.35 -8.53 -7.25
C GLN A 122 5.49 -7.38 -7.77
N GLY A 123 5.06 -6.46 -6.92
CA GLY A 123 4.30 -5.30 -7.37
C GLY A 123 3.02 -4.96 -6.62
N GLY A 124 2.53 -5.86 -5.77
CA GLY A 124 1.18 -5.76 -5.20
C GLY A 124 1.08 -4.75 -4.06
N GLY A 125 0.04 -3.92 -4.08
CA GLY A 125 -0.43 -3.22 -2.89
C GLY A 125 -1.27 -4.20 -2.05
N ILE A 126 -0.99 -4.26 -0.75
CA ILE A 126 -1.55 -5.32 0.12
C ILE A 126 -2.43 -4.74 1.24
N GLY A 127 -3.47 -5.47 1.62
CA GLY A 127 -4.30 -5.18 2.79
C GLY A 127 -4.24 -6.28 3.83
N HIS A 128 -4.42 -5.90 5.10
CA HIS A 128 -4.42 -6.80 6.25
C HIS A 128 -5.55 -6.43 7.22
N ASP A 129 -6.24 -7.46 7.72
CA ASP A 129 -7.06 -7.35 8.92
C ASP A 129 -6.23 -7.76 10.14
N PHE A 130 -6.06 -6.85 11.09
CA PHE A 130 -5.34 -7.10 12.34
C PHE A 130 -6.28 -7.46 13.51
N SER A 131 -7.59 -7.53 13.27
CA SER A 131 -8.60 -7.81 14.31
C SER A 131 -8.55 -9.24 14.86
N THR A 132 -7.84 -10.14 14.17
CA THR A 132 -7.71 -11.55 14.58
C THR A 132 -6.66 -11.76 15.66
N LEU A 133 -5.74 -10.81 15.84
CA LEU A 133 -4.67 -10.91 16.83
C LEU A 133 -5.17 -10.50 18.21
N ARG A 134 -4.77 -11.23 19.24
CA ARG A 134 -5.21 -10.94 20.62
C ARG A 134 -4.77 -9.55 21.08
N PRO A 135 -5.57 -8.88 21.91
CA PRO A 135 -5.25 -7.55 22.39
C PRO A 135 -4.06 -7.56 23.35
N LYS A 136 -3.47 -6.38 23.52
CA LYS A 136 -2.39 -6.15 24.49
C LYS A 136 -2.84 -6.55 25.90
N GLY A 137 -1.98 -7.25 26.63
CA GLY A 137 -2.31 -7.76 27.97
C GLY A 137 -3.10 -9.07 27.98
N ALA A 138 -3.52 -9.61 26.83
CA ALA A 138 -4.15 -10.93 26.79
C ALA A 138 -3.15 -12.04 27.16
N PRO A 139 -3.57 -13.08 27.91
CA PRO A 139 -2.65 -14.11 28.38
C PRO A 139 -2.12 -15.00 27.24
N VAL A 140 -0.80 -15.21 27.21
CA VAL A 140 -0.15 -16.15 26.29
C VAL A 140 0.06 -17.51 26.97
N ARG A 141 -0.90 -18.42 26.75
CA ARG A 141 -0.84 -19.80 27.26
C ARG A 141 0.40 -20.51 26.71
N GLY A 142 1.31 -20.91 27.59
CA GLY A 142 2.55 -21.62 27.26
C GLY A 142 3.84 -20.90 27.68
N VAL A 143 3.83 -19.56 27.73
CA VAL A 143 5.00 -18.74 28.11
C VAL A 143 4.78 -18.04 29.46
N GLY A 144 3.54 -17.90 29.92
CA GLY A 144 3.22 -17.24 31.19
C GLY A 144 3.42 -15.72 31.15
N ALA A 145 3.36 -15.12 29.95
CA ALA A 145 3.53 -13.71 29.70
C ALA A 145 2.28 -13.08 29.07
N ASP A 146 2.23 -11.75 29.07
CA ASP A 146 1.18 -10.96 28.45
C ASP A 146 1.49 -10.67 26.98
N ALA A 147 0.44 -10.64 26.15
CA ALA A 147 0.57 -10.34 24.73
C ALA A 147 0.91 -8.87 24.48
N SER A 148 1.68 -8.62 23.41
CA SER A 148 2.09 -7.27 23.00
C SER A 148 1.01 -6.50 22.21
N GLY A 149 -0.02 -7.19 21.70
CA GLY A 149 -1.10 -6.63 20.89
C GLY A 149 -0.78 -6.44 19.40
N PRO A 150 -1.79 -6.25 18.53
CA PRO A 150 -1.65 -6.14 17.08
C PRO A 150 -0.73 -5.00 16.64
N LEU A 151 -0.80 -3.83 17.29
CA LEU A 151 0.00 -2.66 16.87
C LEU A 151 1.51 -2.92 16.93
N SER A 152 1.98 -3.72 17.91
CA SER A 152 3.39 -4.10 17.99
C SER A 152 3.85 -4.92 16.78
N PHE A 153 2.99 -5.79 16.25
CA PHE A 153 3.25 -6.54 15.03
C PHE A 153 3.13 -5.67 13.79
N MET A 154 2.21 -4.69 13.77
CA MET A 154 2.12 -3.72 12.68
C MET A 154 3.42 -2.92 12.51
N ASP A 155 4.15 -2.62 13.59
CA ASP A 155 5.46 -1.98 13.52
C ASP A 155 6.50 -2.86 12.77
N VAL A 156 6.41 -4.19 12.88
CA VAL A 156 7.24 -5.14 12.12
C VAL A 156 6.89 -5.10 10.62
N TRP A 157 5.60 -5.08 10.27
CA TRP A 157 5.17 -4.92 8.86
C TRP A 157 5.63 -3.59 8.28
N ASN A 158 5.50 -2.53 9.06
CA ASN A 158 5.90 -1.18 8.67
C ASN A 158 7.40 -1.14 8.38
N ALA A 159 8.24 -1.74 9.23
CA ALA A 159 9.67 -1.88 9.00
C ALA A 159 9.97 -2.71 7.73
N MET A 160 9.31 -3.86 7.55
CA MET A 160 9.45 -4.69 6.36
C MET A 160 9.15 -3.91 5.07
N CYS A 161 8.01 -3.20 5.04
CA CYS A 161 7.61 -2.43 3.87
C CYS A 161 8.58 -1.29 3.53
N ARG A 162 9.21 -0.65 4.54
CA ARG A 162 10.25 0.36 4.30
C ARG A 162 11.47 -0.21 3.56
N THR A 163 11.79 -1.49 3.77
CA THR A 163 12.96 -2.14 3.17
C THR A 163 12.73 -2.67 1.74
N ILE A 164 11.48 -2.98 1.37
CA ILE A 164 11.17 -3.61 0.09
C ILE A 164 10.85 -2.56 -0.96
N MET A 165 11.73 -2.44 -1.95
CA MET A 165 11.40 -1.75 -3.20
C MET A 165 10.57 -2.67 -4.10
N SER A 166 9.38 -2.23 -4.47
CA SER A 166 8.52 -2.95 -5.39
C SER A 166 9.08 -2.85 -6.81
N ALA A 167 8.96 -3.92 -7.62
CA ALA A 167 9.45 -3.96 -9.00
C ALA A 167 9.04 -2.70 -9.79
N GLY A 168 10.03 -1.89 -10.21
CA GLY A 168 9.81 -0.70 -11.03
C GLY A 168 9.67 0.63 -10.27
N SER A 169 10.56 0.92 -9.31
CA SER A 169 10.74 2.24 -8.64
C SER A 169 9.66 2.70 -7.65
N ARG A 170 8.69 1.86 -7.26
CA ARG A 170 7.65 2.24 -6.27
C ARG A 170 7.96 1.65 -4.89
N ARG A 171 7.83 2.44 -3.82
CA ARG A 171 7.77 1.91 -2.45
C ARG A 171 6.44 1.17 -2.25
N GLY A 172 6.44 0.16 -1.38
CA GLY A 172 5.24 -0.59 -1.04
C GLY A 172 4.18 0.29 -0.37
N ALA A 173 2.90 -0.03 -0.57
CA ALA A 173 1.78 0.59 0.13
C ALA A 173 0.91 -0.51 0.74
N MET A 174 0.47 -0.29 1.99
CA MET A 174 -0.32 -1.27 2.73
C MET A 174 -1.62 -0.65 3.27
N MET A 175 -2.66 -1.46 3.43
CA MET A 175 -3.84 -1.15 4.25
C MET A 175 -3.78 -1.99 5.53
N ALA A 176 -4.08 -1.36 6.67
CA ALA A 176 -4.40 -2.05 7.91
C ALA A 176 -5.81 -1.72 8.33
N THR A 177 -6.61 -2.76 8.57
CA THR A 177 -7.96 -2.64 9.08
C THR A 177 -8.07 -3.21 10.49
N MET A 178 -8.95 -2.60 11.30
CA MET A 178 -9.31 -3.11 12.62
C MET A 178 -10.81 -2.91 12.85
N ARG A 179 -11.49 -3.93 13.40
CA ARG A 179 -12.92 -3.85 13.74
C ARG A 179 -13.17 -2.89 14.90
N CYS A 180 -14.30 -2.19 14.82
CA CYS A 180 -14.73 -1.23 15.84
C CYS A 180 -15.02 -1.86 17.23
N ASP A 181 -15.09 -3.19 17.33
CA ASP A 181 -15.27 -3.95 18.58
C ASP A 181 -13.97 -4.55 19.11
N HIS A 182 -12.81 -4.35 18.46
CA HIS A 182 -11.54 -4.88 18.95
C HIS A 182 -11.07 -4.14 20.23
N PRO A 183 -10.53 -4.82 21.27
CA PRO A 183 -10.13 -4.15 22.51
C PRO A 183 -9.02 -3.10 22.36
N ASP A 184 -8.15 -3.23 21.35
CA ASP A 184 -7.08 -2.26 21.07
C ASP A 184 -7.49 -1.18 20.05
N ILE A 185 -8.79 -1.01 19.78
CA ILE A 185 -9.29 -0.06 18.77
C ILE A 185 -8.91 1.40 19.07
N GLU A 186 -8.91 1.81 20.35
CA GLU A 186 -8.55 3.18 20.75
C GLU A 186 -7.06 3.47 20.48
N ASP A 187 -6.19 2.48 20.72
CA ASP A 187 -4.76 2.57 20.41
C ASP A 187 -4.55 2.60 18.90
N PHE A 188 -5.31 1.81 18.14
CA PHE A 188 -5.26 1.81 16.67
C PHE A 188 -5.66 3.17 16.07
N ILE A 189 -6.75 3.78 16.56
CA ILE A 189 -7.23 5.10 16.12
C ILE A 189 -6.16 6.17 16.37
N SER A 190 -5.46 6.09 17.51
CA SER A 190 -4.44 7.07 17.91
C SER A 190 -3.03 6.79 17.37
N ALA A 191 -2.82 5.68 16.66
CA ALA A 191 -1.49 5.18 16.31
C ALA A 191 -0.65 6.16 15.46
N LYS A 192 -1.30 6.96 14.60
CA LYS A 192 -0.66 7.95 13.73
C LYS A 192 -0.61 9.37 14.30
N ARG A 193 -1.04 9.54 15.55
CA ARG A 193 -0.80 10.80 16.28
C ARG A 193 0.70 11.09 16.41
N GLU A 194 1.53 10.04 16.48
CA GLU A 194 2.98 10.15 16.44
C GLU A 194 3.47 10.23 14.97
N PRO A 195 4.09 11.35 14.56
CA PRO A 195 4.59 11.50 13.20
C PRO A 195 5.57 10.38 12.80
N GLY A 196 5.34 9.75 11.65
CA GLY A 196 6.23 8.72 11.09
C GLY A 196 6.02 7.29 11.61
N ARG A 197 5.21 7.10 12.66
CA ARG A 197 4.75 5.76 13.08
C ARG A 197 3.73 5.23 12.07
N LEU A 198 3.87 3.95 11.70
CA LEU A 198 3.02 3.28 10.71
C LEU A 198 2.86 4.02 9.35
N ALA A 199 3.86 4.80 8.95
CA ALA A 199 3.82 5.62 7.72
C ALA A 199 3.62 4.82 6.41
N MET A 200 3.87 3.50 6.42
CA MET A 200 3.69 2.64 5.24
C MET A 200 2.27 2.06 5.12
N PHE A 201 1.41 2.27 6.12
CA PHE A 201 0.02 1.85 6.12
C PHE A 201 -0.91 3.02 5.83
N ASN A 202 -2.00 2.77 5.13
CA ASN A 202 -3.26 3.49 5.37
C ASN A 202 -4.02 2.75 6.47
N LEU A 203 -4.62 3.48 7.42
CA LEU A 203 -5.41 2.89 8.50
C LEU A 203 -6.90 3.06 8.24
N SER A 204 -7.71 2.04 8.50
CA SER A 204 -9.18 2.16 8.43
C SER A 204 -9.89 1.32 9.48
N VAL A 205 -10.94 1.88 10.07
CA VAL A 205 -11.80 1.16 11.02
C VAL A 205 -12.92 0.45 10.26
N LEU A 206 -13.10 -0.84 10.53
CA LEU A 206 -14.23 -1.62 10.04
C LEU A 206 -15.42 -1.36 10.96
N VAL A 207 -16.32 -0.51 10.48
CA VAL A 207 -17.54 -0.07 11.17
C VAL A 207 -18.70 -0.97 10.78
N THR A 208 -19.38 -1.52 11.78
CA THR A 208 -20.57 -2.35 11.62
C THR A 208 -21.84 -1.51 11.66
N ASP A 209 -22.93 -2.01 11.06
CA ASP A 209 -24.25 -1.37 11.15
C ASP A 209 -24.72 -1.31 12.60
N ALA A 210 -24.47 -2.37 13.39
CA ALA A 210 -24.79 -2.40 14.81
C ALA A 210 -24.07 -1.29 15.61
N PHE A 211 -22.81 -0.99 15.27
CA PHE A 211 -22.10 0.12 15.89
C PHE A 211 -22.72 1.47 15.53
N MET A 212 -23.07 1.68 14.25
CA MET A 212 -23.70 2.94 13.83
C MET A 212 -25.06 3.17 14.49
N GLU A 213 -25.86 2.12 14.67
CA GLU A 213 -27.11 2.20 15.42
C GLU A 213 -26.86 2.49 16.91
N ALA A 214 -25.82 1.91 17.51
CA ALA A 214 -25.41 2.22 18.87
C ALA A 214 -24.93 3.69 19.02
N VAL A 215 -24.23 4.25 18.02
CA VAL A 215 -23.81 5.66 17.99
C VAL A 215 -25.01 6.60 17.96
N LYS A 216 -26.02 6.29 17.13
CA LYS A 216 -27.27 7.06 17.05
C LYS A 216 -28.03 7.00 18.39
N ALA A 217 -28.15 5.81 18.96
CA ALA A 217 -28.88 5.57 20.21
C ALA A 217 -28.12 5.94 21.50
N ASP A 218 -26.84 6.30 21.40
CA ASP A 218 -25.93 6.58 22.53
C ASP A 218 -25.81 5.41 23.53
N THR A 219 -25.83 4.19 23.01
CA THR A 219 -25.76 2.97 23.82
C THR A 219 -24.32 2.55 24.10
N ASP A 220 -24.17 1.63 25.04
CA ASP A 220 -22.89 1.03 25.36
C ASP A 220 -22.43 0.13 24.20
N TRP A 221 -21.12 0.08 24.01
CA TRP A 221 -20.43 -0.72 23.00
C TRP A 221 -19.38 -1.59 23.67
N PRO A 222 -19.54 -2.93 23.67
CA PRO A 222 -18.56 -3.83 24.24
C PRO A 222 -17.37 -4.01 23.28
N LEU A 223 -16.16 -3.86 23.79
CA LEU A 223 -14.95 -4.28 23.12
C LEU A 223 -14.66 -5.74 23.46
N VAL A 224 -14.68 -6.60 22.45
CA VAL A 224 -14.74 -8.05 22.58
C VAL A 224 -13.61 -8.70 21.79
N PHE A 225 -12.96 -9.69 22.40
CA PHE A 225 -12.06 -10.59 21.69
C PHE A 225 -12.30 -12.04 22.14
N SER A 226 -12.48 -12.95 21.17
CA SER A 226 -12.75 -14.37 21.43
C SER A 226 -13.89 -14.62 22.43
N GLY A 227 -14.97 -13.82 22.34
CA GLY A 227 -16.14 -13.92 23.22
C GLY A 227 -15.99 -13.29 24.61
N THR A 228 -14.81 -12.80 24.98
CA THR A 228 -14.55 -12.10 26.24
C THR A 228 -14.70 -10.60 26.04
N VAL A 229 -15.52 -9.94 26.86
CA VAL A 229 -15.60 -8.48 26.93
C VAL A 229 -14.43 -7.96 27.76
N TYR A 230 -13.56 -7.15 27.16
CA TYR A 230 -12.39 -6.54 27.83
C TYR A 230 -12.74 -5.20 28.45
N LYS A 231 -13.55 -4.41 27.74
CA LYS A 231 -13.96 -3.06 28.13
C LYS A 231 -15.32 -2.76 27.51
N THR A 232 -16.12 -1.94 28.18
CA THR A 232 -17.35 -1.39 27.62
C THR A 232 -17.23 0.12 27.63
N ILE A 233 -17.49 0.76 26.48
CA ILE A 233 -17.41 2.21 26.30
C ILE A 233 -18.71 2.72 25.67
N LYS A 234 -18.92 4.04 25.65
CA LYS A 234 -20.05 4.60 24.89
C LYS A 234 -19.74 4.53 23.39
N ALA A 235 -20.70 4.05 22.59
CA ALA A 235 -20.51 3.97 21.14
C ALA A 235 -20.20 5.35 20.54
N ARG A 236 -20.89 6.39 21.00
CA ARG A 236 -20.66 7.78 20.60
C ARG A 236 -19.27 8.28 20.98
N GLU A 237 -18.76 7.91 22.16
CA GLU A 237 -17.40 8.27 22.59
C GLU A 237 -16.35 7.65 21.65
N LEU A 238 -16.50 6.38 21.28
CA LEU A 238 -15.59 5.75 20.32
C LEU A 238 -15.68 6.43 18.94
N TRP A 239 -16.89 6.70 18.47
CA TRP A 239 -17.10 7.39 17.20
C TRP A 239 -16.46 8.77 17.18
N ASP A 240 -16.65 9.55 18.24
CA ASP A 240 -16.06 10.87 18.36
C ASP A 240 -14.52 10.79 18.40
N LYS A 241 -13.92 9.76 19.01
CA LYS A 241 -12.46 9.49 18.93
C LYS A 241 -12.01 9.18 17.50
N ILE A 242 -12.76 8.36 16.76
CA ILE A 242 -12.46 8.08 15.34
C ILE A 242 -12.50 9.39 14.54
N MET A 243 -13.57 10.18 14.71
CA MET A 243 -13.73 11.45 13.98
C MET A 243 -12.67 12.47 14.35
N GLN A 244 -12.31 12.59 15.64
CA GLN A 244 -11.29 13.53 16.10
C GLN A 244 -9.93 13.17 15.52
N ALA A 245 -9.59 11.88 15.51
CA ALA A 245 -8.38 11.37 14.86
C ALA A 245 -8.31 11.76 13.38
N THR A 246 -9.36 11.47 12.62
CA THR A 246 -9.41 11.82 11.20
C THR A 246 -9.42 13.32 10.97
N TYR A 247 -10.02 14.11 11.85
CA TYR A 247 -10.03 15.57 11.77
C TYR A 247 -8.62 16.17 11.98
N ASP A 248 -7.87 15.62 12.93
CA ASP A 248 -6.55 16.12 13.33
C ASP A 248 -5.44 15.65 12.38
N TYR A 249 -5.51 14.42 11.86
CA TYR A 249 -4.42 13.81 11.07
C TYR A 249 -4.88 12.96 9.87
N ALA A 250 -6.12 13.16 9.37
CA ALA A 250 -6.70 12.55 8.16
C ALA A 250 -6.87 11.01 8.18
N GLU A 251 -6.55 10.34 9.30
CA GLU A 251 -6.69 8.90 9.48
C GLU A 251 -7.17 8.57 10.91
N PRO A 252 -7.79 7.41 11.15
CA PRO A 252 -8.11 6.35 10.18
C PRO A 252 -9.29 6.72 9.26
N GLY A 253 -9.36 6.08 8.10
CA GLY A 253 -10.56 6.04 7.26
C GLY A 253 -11.67 5.17 7.88
N VAL A 254 -12.86 5.19 7.29
CA VAL A 254 -14.01 4.37 7.73
C VAL A 254 -14.46 3.45 6.60
N ILE A 255 -14.59 2.16 6.91
CA ILE A 255 -15.10 1.13 6.00
C ILE A 255 -16.36 0.54 6.62
N PHE A 256 -17.49 0.61 5.91
CA PHE A 256 -18.76 0.06 6.37
C PHE A 256 -18.84 -1.42 6.01
N ILE A 257 -18.25 -2.26 6.86
CA ILE A 257 -17.91 -3.65 6.53
C ILE A 257 -19.13 -4.55 6.33
N ASP A 258 -20.22 -4.29 7.06
CA ASP A 258 -21.45 -5.05 6.92
C ASP A 258 -22.09 -4.82 5.56
N ARG A 259 -22.08 -3.57 5.06
CA ARG A 259 -22.59 -3.24 3.72
C ARG A 259 -21.79 -3.88 2.62
N ILE A 260 -20.47 -3.89 2.75
CA ILE A 260 -19.58 -4.58 1.82
C ILE A 260 -19.96 -6.06 1.74
N ASN A 261 -20.14 -6.74 2.88
CA ASN A 261 -20.50 -8.16 2.90
C ASN A 261 -21.95 -8.42 2.44
N GLN A 262 -22.90 -7.56 2.78
CA GLN A 262 -24.30 -7.65 2.33
C GLN A 262 -24.39 -7.53 0.80
N THR A 263 -23.66 -6.58 0.21
CA THR A 263 -23.68 -6.31 -1.24
C THR A 263 -22.67 -7.12 -2.04
N ASN A 264 -21.82 -7.92 -1.39
CA ASN A 264 -20.87 -8.81 -2.06
C ASN A 264 -21.60 -9.87 -2.91
N ASN A 265 -21.27 -9.93 -4.20
CA ASN A 265 -21.80 -10.93 -5.14
C ASN A 265 -21.40 -12.37 -4.77
N LEU A 266 -20.34 -12.56 -3.98
CA LEU A 266 -19.90 -13.87 -3.51
C LEU A 266 -20.18 -14.10 -2.02
N GLY A 267 -21.02 -13.29 -1.37
CA GLY A 267 -21.32 -13.42 0.06
C GLY A 267 -21.94 -14.78 0.49
N TYR A 268 -22.19 -15.70 -0.43
CA TYR A 268 -22.58 -17.09 -0.16
C TYR A 268 -21.38 -18.04 0.04
N CYS A 269 -20.18 -17.68 -0.39
CA CYS A 269 -18.99 -18.54 -0.33
C CYS A 269 -17.72 -17.85 0.19
N GLU A 270 -17.80 -16.58 0.59
CA GLU A 270 -16.68 -15.86 1.20
C GLU A 270 -17.16 -14.77 2.16
N SER A 271 -16.20 -14.20 2.89
CA SER A 271 -16.40 -13.00 3.71
C SER A 271 -15.23 -12.04 3.53
N ILE A 272 -15.54 -10.74 3.60
CA ILE A 272 -14.58 -9.66 3.40
C ILE A 272 -14.28 -9.03 4.76
N ASN A 273 -12.99 -8.93 5.11
CA ASN A 273 -12.53 -8.35 6.36
C ASN A 273 -11.47 -7.25 6.16
N SER A 274 -11.12 -6.92 4.92
CA SER A 274 -10.16 -5.85 4.62
C SER A 274 -10.31 -5.37 3.18
N THR A 275 -9.57 -4.33 2.84
CA THR A 275 -9.45 -3.80 1.48
C THR A 275 -7.99 -3.72 1.08
N ASN A 276 -7.73 -3.55 -0.21
CA ASN A 276 -6.43 -3.08 -0.69
C ASN A 276 -6.12 -1.66 -0.17
N PRO A 277 -4.88 -1.13 -0.41
CA PRO A 277 -4.44 0.18 0.08
C PRO A 277 -5.37 1.37 -0.18
N CYS A 278 -6.10 1.39 -1.29
CA CYS A 278 -6.90 2.55 -1.71
C CYS A 278 -8.41 2.38 -1.47
N GLY A 279 -8.84 1.28 -0.85
CA GLY A 279 -10.22 1.06 -0.41
C GLY A 279 -11.22 0.63 -1.49
N GLU A 280 -10.82 0.63 -2.76
CA GLU A 280 -11.68 0.32 -3.92
C GLU A 280 -11.88 -1.18 -4.16
N GLN A 281 -11.02 -2.02 -3.60
CA GLN A 281 -11.12 -3.48 -3.65
C GLN A 281 -11.23 -4.08 -2.24
N PRO A 282 -12.46 -4.24 -1.73
CA PRO A 282 -12.74 -5.15 -0.64
C PRO A 282 -12.52 -6.59 -1.13
N LEU A 283 -11.59 -7.31 -0.51
CA LEU A 283 -11.16 -8.62 -0.97
C LEU A 283 -11.18 -9.65 0.18
N PRO A 284 -11.51 -10.92 -0.10
CA PRO A 284 -11.38 -11.98 0.89
C PRO A 284 -9.90 -12.25 1.19
N PRO A 285 -9.59 -13.05 2.23
CA PRO A 285 -8.22 -13.54 2.45
C PRO A 285 -7.62 -14.14 1.18
N TYR A 286 -6.38 -13.77 0.86
CA TYR A 286 -5.67 -14.10 -0.40
C TYR A 286 -6.33 -13.59 -1.69
N GLY A 287 -7.40 -12.80 -1.60
CA GLY A 287 -8.05 -12.19 -2.74
C GLY A 287 -7.11 -11.25 -3.48
N ALA A 288 -7.23 -11.25 -4.81
CA ALA A 288 -6.46 -10.40 -5.70
C ALA A 288 -7.39 -9.80 -6.76
N CYS A 289 -7.11 -8.56 -7.18
CA CYS A 289 -7.80 -7.94 -8.29
C CYS A 289 -6.84 -7.18 -9.22
N LEU A 290 -7.09 -7.32 -10.52
CA LEU A 290 -6.52 -6.49 -11.58
C LEU A 290 -7.51 -5.36 -11.91
N LEU A 291 -6.99 -4.23 -12.36
CA LEU A 291 -7.78 -3.01 -12.56
C LEU A 291 -7.67 -2.48 -13.98
N GLY A 292 -8.68 -1.73 -14.42
CA GLY A 292 -8.69 -1.01 -15.69
C GLY A 292 -9.71 0.13 -15.63
N SER A 293 -9.54 1.15 -16.47
CA SER A 293 -10.41 2.33 -16.43
C SER A 293 -10.79 2.81 -17.82
N ILE A 294 -12.09 3.05 -18.02
CA ILE A 294 -12.61 3.73 -19.22
C ILE A 294 -12.38 5.23 -19.05
N ASN A 295 -11.72 5.86 -20.02
CA ASN A 295 -11.55 7.31 -20.04
C ASN A 295 -12.79 7.96 -20.63
N LEU A 296 -13.67 8.48 -19.77
CA LEU A 296 -14.93 9.09 -20.21
C LEU A 296 -14.70 10.34 -21.06
N ALA A 297 -13.67 11.13 -20.75
CA ALA A 297 -13.35 12.36 -21.48
C ALA A 297 -12.99 12.07 -22.95
N ALA A 298 -12.28 10.98 -23.21
CA ALA A 298 -11.91 10.56 -24.57
C ALA A 298 -13.11 10.08 -25.42
N LEU A 299 -14.28 9.86 -24.81
CA LEU A 299 -15.48 9.37 -25.48
C LEU A 299 -16.52 10.46 -25.73
N VAL A 300 -16.31 11.70 -25.26
CA VAL A 300 -17.25 12.79 -25.49
C VAL A 300 -17.16 13.28 -26.93
N ALA A 301 -18.24 13.08 -27.69
CA ALA A 301 -18.43 13.70 -28.99
C ALA A 301 -18.92 15.14 -28.82
N ASP A 302 -18.60 16.03 -29.77
CA ASP A 302 -18.99 17.46 -29.74
C ASP A 302 -18.69 18.17 -28.40
N ALA A 303 -17.51 17.90 -27.81
CA ALA A 303 -17.11 18.49 -26.53
C ALA A 303 -17.31 20.02 -26.50
N PHE A 304 -17.98 20.50 -25.44
CA PHE A 304 -18.42 21.89 -25.24
C PHE A 304 -19.43 22.43 -26.25
N GLY A 305 -20.02 21.56 -27.07
CA GLY A 305 -21.09 21.88 -28.01
C GLY A 305 -22.48 21.51 -27.46
N PRO A 306 -23.55 21.95 -28.12
CA PRO A 306 -24.92 21.67 -27.69
C PRO A 306 -25.31 20.20 -27.83
N LYS A 307 -24.53 19.38 -28.54
CA LYS A 307 -24.73 17.93 -28.68
C LYS A 307 -23.66 17.12 -27.95
N ALA A 308 -22.95 17.73 -26.99
CA ALA A 308 -21.93 17.06 -26.22
C ALA A 308 -22.50 15.83 -25.50
N ALA A 309 -22.04 14.64 -25.87
CA ALA A 309 -22.52 13.39 -25.33
C ALA A 309 -21.53 12.25 -25.54
N ILE A 310 -21.64 11.20 -24.74
CA ILE A 310 -20.98 9.92 -24.97
C ILE A 310 -21.92 9.04 -25.79
N ASP A 311 -21.40 8.42 -26.84
CA ASP A 311 -22.13 7.43 -27.63
C ASP A 311 -22.25 6.12 -26.84
N ASP A 312 -23.48 5.71 -26.57
CA ASP A 312 -23.78 4.54 -25.73
C ASP A 312 -23.33 3.22 -26.36
N ASP A 313 -23.45 3.08 -27.68
CA ASP A 313 -23.07 1.86 -28.40
C ASP A 313 -21.54 1.74 -28.46
N GLU A 314 -20.84 2.86 -28.65
CA GLU A 314 -19.38 2.89 -28.60
C GLU A 314 -18.86 2.62 -27.17
N LEU A 315 -19.52 3.16 -26.14
CA LEU A 315 -19.20 2.86 -24.74
C LEU A 315 -19.39 1.37 -24.44
N ALA A 316 -20.52 0.78 -24.82
CA ALA A 316 -20.83 -0.62 -24.59
C ALA A 316 -19.83 -1.55 -25.30
N ARG A 317 -19.48 -1.25 -26.57
CA ARG A 317 -18.45 -2.01 -27.30
C ARG A 317 -17.08 -1.94 -26.64
N LEU A 318 -16.65 -0.74 -26.23
CA LEU A 318 -15.37 -0.56 -25.56
C LEU A 318 -15.32 -1.31 -24.23
N VAL A 319 -16.38 -1.24 -23.43
CA VAL A 319 -16.50 -1.97 -22.17
C VAL A 319 -16.43 -3.48 -22.39
N ALA A 320 -17.12 -4.01 -23.40
CA ALA A 320 -17.06 -5.43 -23.72
C ALA A 320 -15.64 -5.89 -24.09
N THR A 321 -14.92 -5.10 -24.90
CA THR A 321 -13.51 -5.35 -25.21
C THR A 321 -12.63 -5.27 -23.96
N ALA A 322 -12.82 -4.26 -23.12
CA ALA A 322 -12.07 -4.07 -21.88
C ALA A 322 -12.25 -5.25 -20.90
N VAL A 323 -13.49 -5.73 -20.71
CA VAL A 323 -13.78 -6.90 -19.86
C VAL A 323 -13.06 -8.15 -20.39
N ARG A 324 -13.07 -8.39 -21.70
CA ARG A 324 -12.34 -9.51 -22.30
C ARG A 324 -10.83 -9.39 -22.11
N MET A 325 -10.26 -8.20 -22.32
CA MET A 325 -8.85 -7.92 -22.06
C MET A 325 -8.50 -8.23 -20.60
N MET A 326 -9.33 -7.78 -19.66
CA MET A 326 -9.16 -7.97 -18.22
C MET A 326 -9.31 -9.45 -17.81
N ASP A 327 -10.27 -10.18 -18.36
CA ASP A 327 -10.39 -11.64 -18.14
C ASP A 327 -9.15 -12.39 -18.64
N ASN A 328 -8.59 -11.96 -19.77
CA ASN A 328 -7.37 -12.56 -20.33
C ASN A 328 -6.14 -12.32 -19.44
N VAL A 329 -6.06 -11.17 -18.75
CA VAL A 329 -4.97 -10.90 -17.77
C VAL A 329 -4.94 -11.98 -16.68
N VAL A 330 -6.09 -12.47 -16.22
CA VAL A 330 -6.16 -13.55 -15.20
C VAL A 330 -5.38 -14.79 -15.67
N GLY A 331 -5.45 -15.12 -16.97
CA GLY A 331 -4.83 -16.31 -17.56
C GLY A 331 -3.34 -16.19 -17.86
N ILE A 332 -2.81 -14.96 -18.03
CA ILE A 332 -1.38 -14.73 -18.31
C ILE A 332 -0.59 -14.21 -17.11
N SER A 333 -1.30 -13.74 -16.07
CA SER A 333 -0.65 -13.17 -14.89
C SER A 333 0.05 -14.24 -14.06
N ARG A 334 1.14 -13.83 -13.42
CA ARG A 334 1.81 -14.61 -12.38
C ARG A 334 1.34 -14.14 -11.02
N TYR A 335 1.33 -15.05 -10.06
CA TYR A 335 0.91 -14.76 -8.70
C TYR A 335 2.08 -14.96 -7.74
N PRO A 336 2.26 -14.06 -6.76
CA PRO A 336 3.29 -14.22 -5.76
C PRO A 336 3.15 -15.48 -4.92
N LEU A 337 1.90 -15.82 -4.57
CA LEU A 337 1.57 -16.96 -3.74
C LEU A 337 0.56 -17.87 -4.44
N GLU A 338 0.68 -19.16 -4.19
CA GLU A 338 -0.23 -20.18 -4.73
C GLU A 338 -1.68 -20.01 -4.25
N PRO A 339 -1.98 -19.66 -2.98
CA PRO A 339 -3.34 -19.33 -2.55
C PRO A 339 -3.96 -18.17 -3.34
N GLN A 340 -3.18 -17.12 -3.65
CA GLN A 340 -3.65 -15.98 -4.44
C GLN A 340 -4.01 -16.40 -5.87
N ARG A 341 -3.20 -17.29 -6.48
CA ARG A 341 -3.50 -17.88 -7.80
C ARG A 341 -4.83 -18.62 -7.79
N LYS A 342 -5.01 -19.51 -6.80
CA LYS A 342 -6.24 -20.30 -6.66
C LYS A 342 -7.47 -19.41 -6.48
N GLU A 343 -7.39 -18.39 -5.63
CA GLU A 343 -8.46 -17.42 -5.44
C GLU A 343 -8.80 -16.66 -6.73
N ALA A 344 -7.79 -16.16 -7.44
CA ALA A 344 -7.98 -15.44 -8.69
C ALA A 344 -8.58 -16.32 -9.79
N GLU A 345 -8.15 -17.58 -9.91
CA GLU A 345 -8.68 -18.52 -10.90
C GLU A 345 -10.11 -18.98 -10.55
N ALA A 346 -10.41 -19.20 -9.27
CA ALA A 346 -11.69 -19.68 -8.80
C ALA A 346 -12.82 -18.63 -8.92
N LYS A 347 -12.48 -17.34 -8.82
CA LYS A 347 -13.45 -16.24 -8.76
C LYS A 347 -13.33 -15.24 -9.90
N ARG A 348 -12.17 -15.16 -10.55
CA ARG A 348 -11.90 -14.32 -11.74
C ARG A 348 -12.31 -12.85 -11.57
N ARG A 349 -12.03 -12.27 -10.40
CA ARG A 349 -12.36 -10.88 -10.06
C ARG A 349 -11.59 -9.91 -10.95
N ILE A 350 -12.30 -8.92 -11.48
CA ILE A 350 -11.73 -7.78 -12.20
C ILE A 350 -12.36 -6.49 -11.67
N GLY A 351 -11.64 -5.37 -11.79
CA GLY A 351 -12.13 -4.07 -11.35
C GLY A 351 -12.08 -3.04 -12.48
N LEU A 352 -13.13 -3.01 -13.29
CA LEU A 352 -13.33 -2.00 -14.33
C LEU A 352 -13.96 -0.75 -13.72
N GLY A 353 -13.29 0.38 -13.86
CA GLY A 353 -13.76 1.68 -13.40
C GLY A 353 -13.74 2.71 -14.51
N VAL A 354 -13.73 3.96 -14.09
CA VAL A 354 -13.65 5.12 -14.98
C VAL A 354 -12.50 6.03 -14.57
N THR A 355 -12.05 6.86 -15.50
CA THR A 355 -11.22 8.05 -15.26
C THR A 355 -11.75 9.19 -16.15
N GLY A 356 -11.32 10.43 -15.91
CA GLY A 356 -11.77 11.58 -16.69
C GLY A 356 -13.23 11.98 -16.46
N LEU A 357 -13.86 11.57 -15.34
CA LEU A 357 -15.27 11.88 -15.07
C LEU A 357 -15.52 13.40 -15.01
N ALA A 358 -14.71 14.15 -14.26
CA ALA A 358 -14.91 15.59 -14.13
C ALA A 358 -14.70 16.30 -15.47
N ASN A 359 -13.73 15.86 -16.27
CA ASN A 359 -13.54 16.38 -17.63
C ASN A 359 -14.73 16.10 -18.53
N ALA A 360 -15.26 14.87 -18.53
CA ALA A 360 -16.42 14.51 -19.33
C ALA A 360 -17.65 15.35 -18.96
N LEU A 361 -17.88 15.58 -17.66
CA LEU A 361 -18.96 16.46 -17.18
C LEU A 361 -18.78 17.90 -17.68
N MET A 362 -17.57 18.47 -17.56
CA MET A 362 -17.28 19.82 -18.09
C MET A 362 -17.46 19.90 -19.61
N MET A 363 -17.02 18.88 -20.34
CA MET A 363 -17.22 18.79 -21.80
C MET A 363 -18.71 18.71 -22.18
N CYS A 364 -19.56 18.18 -21.31
CA CYS A 364 -21.01 18.15 -21.46
C CYS A 364 -21.73 19.37 -20.83
N GLY A 365 -21.00 20.36 -20.31
CA GLY A 365 -21.58 21.56 -19.69
C GLY A 365 -22.24 21.32 -18.33
N LEU A 366 -21.81 20.29 -17.59
CA LEU A 366 -22.35 19.91 -16.29
C LEU A 366 -21.38 20.23 -15.16
N ARG A 367 -21.84 20.98 -14.15
CA ARG A 367 -21.06 21.30 -12.95
C ARG A 367 -20.98 20.08 -12.03
N TYR A 368 -19.76 19.62 -11.72
CA TYR A 368 -19.53 18.54 -10.76
C TYR A 368 -20.23 18.83 -9.42
N GLY A 369 -20.78 17.80 -8.77
CA GLY A 369 -21.51 17.93 -7.50
C GLY A 369 -23.01 18.28 -7.65
N SER A 370 -23.43 18.84 -8.78
CA SER A 370 -24.85 19.13 -9.03
C SER A 370 -25.66 17.85 -9.23
N ASP A 371 -26.96 17.88 -8.92
CA ASP A 371 -27.87 16.74 -9.15
C ASP A 371 -27.89 16.30 -10.62
N ALA A 372 -27.75 17.23 -11.56
CA ALA A 372 -27.69 16.91 -12.98
C ALA A 372 -26.41 16.14 -13.34
N ALA A 373 -25.26 16.57 -12.83
CA ALA A 373 -24.00 15.85 -13.00
C ALA A 373 -24.01 14.49 -12.32
N ALA A 374 -24.57 14.39 -11.10
CA ALA A 374 -24.69 13.15 -10.37
C ALA A 374 -25.56 12.13 -11.12
N ARG A 375 -26.74 12.54 -11.61
CA ARG A 375 -27.59 11.69 -12.46
C ARG A 375 -26.88 11.23 -13.73
N GLN A 376 -26.16 12.13 -14.40
CA GLN A 376 -25.44 11.78 -15.63
C GLN A 376 -24.29 10.80 -15.36
N ALA A 377 -23.54 11.00 -14.28
CA ALA A 377 -22.45 10.12 -13.88
C ALA A 377 -22.96 8.73 -13.48
N GLY A 378 -24.07 8.66 -12.73
CA GLY A 378 -24.77 7.42 -12.44
C GLY A 378 -25.24 6.70 -13.71
N ALA A 379 -25.84 7.43 -14.65
CA ALA A 379 -26.29 6.87 -15.93
C ALA A 379 -25.14 6.31 -16.78
N TRP A 380 -23.98 6.97 -16.81
CA TRP A 380 -22.80 6.43 -17.49
C TRP A 380 -22.28 5.17 -16.79
N MET A 381 -22.21 5.17 -15.46
CA MET A 381 -21.75 4.00 -14.72
C MET A 381 -22.71 2.80 -14.84
N GLN A 382 -24.03 3.04 -14.84
CA GLN A 382 -25.04 2.02 -15.10
C GLN A 382 -24.85 1.35 -16.47
N LYS A 383 -24.58 2.15 -17.52
CA LYS A 383 -24.31 1.61 -18.86
C LYS A 383 -23.04 0.77 -18.91
N ILE A 384 -21.99 1.19 -18.17
CA ILE A 384 -20.75 0.42 -18.02
C ILE A 384 -21.02 -0.89 -17.29
N GLU A 385 -21.74 -0.88 -16.17
CA GLU A 385 -22.15 -2.06 -15.41
C GLU A 385 -22.90 -3.04 -16.32
N ARG A 386 -23.98 -2.58 -16.95
CA ARG A 386 -24.79 -3.38 -17.88
C ARG A 386 -23.93 -4.02 -18.97
N ALA A 387 -23.09 -3.25 -19.65
CA ALA A 387 -22.23 -3.76 -20.72
C ALA A 387 -21.19 -4.75 -20.19
N ALA A 388 -20.63 -4.50 -18.99
CA ALA A 388 -19.63 -5.37 -18.39
C ALA A 388 -20.22 -6.74 -18.02
N TYR A 389 -21.38 -6.75 -17.36
CA TYR A 389 -22.08 -7.98 -17.01
C TYR A 389 -22.49 -8.76 -18.27
N LEU A 390 -23.07 -8.11 -19.28
CA LEU A 390 -23.41 -8.78 -20.54
C LEU A 390 -22.16 -9.36 -21.22
N ALA A 391 -21.06 -8.62 -21.30
CA ALA A 391 -19.80 -9.13 -21.84
C ALA A 391 -19.28 -10.35 -21.07
N SER A 392 -19.40 -10.35 -19.74
CA SER A 392 -19.01 -11.48 -18.90
C SER A 392 -19.90 -12.70 -19.10
N THR A 393 -21.20 -12.52 -19.33
CA THR A 393 -22.10 -13.64 -19.69
C THR A 393 -21.77 -14.23 -21.06
N GLN A 394 -21.39 -13.40 -22.03
CA GLN A 394 -20.91 -13.87 -23.34
C GLN A 394 -19.60 -14.65 -23.21
N LEU A 395 -18.66 -14.17 -22.38
CA LEU A 395 -17.45 -14.91 -22.08
C LEU A 395 -17.73 -16.21 -21.32
N ALA A 396 -18.78 -16.27 -20.49
CA ALA A 396 -19.19 -17.50 -19.82
C ALA A 396 -19.72 -18.52 -20.81
N GLN A 397 -20.50 -18.08 -21.81
CA GLN A 397 -20.97 -18.93 -22.89
C GLN A 397 -19.82 -19.50 -23.73
N GLU A 398 -18.77 -18.70 -23.97
CA GLU A 398 -17.62 -19.10 -24.79
C GLU A 398 -16.60 -19.94 -24.02
N LYS A 399 -16.22 -19.51 -22.80
CA LYS A 399 -15.08 -20.02 -22.02
C LYS A 399 -15.48 -20.71 -20.71
N GLY A 400 -16.78 -20.78 -20.42
CA GLY A 400 -17.34 -21.28 -19.15
C GLY A 400 -17.45 -20.22 -18.06
N ALA A 401 -18.41 -20.37 -17.15
CA ALA A 401 -18.55 -19.52 -15.96
C ALA A 401 -17.34 -19.64 -15.01
N PHE A 402 -17.20 -18.73 -14.04
CA PHE A 402 -16.17 -18.87 -13.01
C PHE A 402 -16.43 -20.15 -12.16
N PRO A 403 -15.37 -20.83 -11.67
CA PRO A 403 -15.52 -22.14 -11.01
C PRO A 403 -16.47 -22.20 -9.80
N LEU A 404 -16.56 -21.14 -9.00
CA LEU A 404 -17.44 -21.08 -7.81
C LEU A 404 -18.83 -20.50 -8.08
N PHE A 405 -19.25 -20.43 -9.36
CA PHE A 405 -20.55 -19.89 -9.73
C PHE A 405 -21.67 -20.83 -9.26
N ASP A 406 -22.49 -20.34 -8.34
CA ASP A 406 -23.77 -20.95 -7.96
C ASP A 406 -24.88 -20.04 -8.50
N LYS A 407 -25.65 -20.54 -9.46
CA LYS A 407 -26.67 -19.74 -10.15
C LYS A 407 -27.70 -19.16 -9.19
N GLU A 408 -28.23 -19.97 -8.27
CA GLU A 408 -29.31 -19.55 -7.39
C GLU A 408 -28.79 -18.58 -6.33
N ALA A 409 -27.66 -18.91 -5.69
CA ALA A 409 -27.07 -18.07 -4.67
C ALA A 409 -26.55 -16.74 -5.22
N TYR A 410 -25.98 -16.74 -6.43
CA TYR A 410 -25.46 -15.54 -7.10
C TYR A 410 -26.60 -14.61 -7.54
N LEU A 411 -27.64 -15.12 -8.19
CA LEU A 411 -28.80 -14.32 -8.61
C LEU A 411 -29.60 -13.76 -7.43
N ALA A 412 -29.56 -14.41 -6.27
CA ALA A 412 -30.22 -13.95 -5.05
C ALA A 412 -29.47 -12.81 -4.34
N ARG A 413 -28.23 -12.49 -4.74
CA ARG A 413 -27.47 -11.42 -4.08
C ARG A 413 -28.08 -10.05 -4.38
N PRO A 414 -28.13 -9.12 -3.40
CA PRO A 414 -28.82 -7.83 -3.56
C PRO A 414 -28.39 -7.02 -4.78
N HIS A 415 -27.09 -6.93 -5.04
CA HIS A 415 -26.56 -6.20 -6.18
C HIS A 415 -27.00 -6.83 -7.51
N ILE A 416 -26.87 -8.16 -7.64
CA ILE A 416 -27.30 -8.91 -8.84
C ILE A 416 -28.81 -8.85 -9.05
N ALA A 417 -29.59 -8.94 -7.98
CA ALA A 417 -31.04 -8.80 -8.04
C ALA A 417 -31.48 -7.40 -8.51
N GLY A 418 -30.65 -6.37 -8.28
CA GLY A 418 -30.88 -5.00 -8.73
C GLY A 418 -30.51 -4.72 -10.19
N LEU A 419 -29.81 -5.64 -10.86
CA LEU A 419 -29.48 -5.51 -12.29
C LEU A 419 -30.73 -5.58 -13.17
N GLU A 420 -30.62 -5.02 -14.38
CA GLU A 420 -31.68 -5.07 -15.39
C GLU A 420 -32.10 -6.50 -15.73
N GLU A 421 -33.37 -6.68 -16.07
CA GLU A 421 -34.00 -8.01 -16.19
C GLU A 421 -33.30 -8.91 -17.20
N ASP A 422 -32.96 -8.37 -18.37
CA ASP A 422 -32.28 -9.11 -19.43
C ASP A 422 -30.83 -9.47 -19.07
N VAL A 423 -30.15 -8.67 -18.25
CA VAL A 423 -28.83 -9.02 -17.70
C VAL A 423 -28.96 -10.22 -16.76
N ARG A 424 -29.94 -10.19 -15.85
CA ARG A 424 -30.21 -11.32 -14.94
C ARG A 424 -30.61 -12.58 -15.70
N GLU A 425 -31.41 -12.45 -16.75
CA GLU A 425 -31.74 -13.57 -17.64
C GLU A 425 -30.51 -14.13 -18.36
N ALA A 426 -29.62 -13.26 -18.84
CA ALA A 426 -28.37 -13.68 -19.47
C ALA A 426 -27.48 -14.46 -18.49
N ILE A 427 -27.31 -13.96 -17.25
CA ILE A 427 -26.59 -14.67 -16.19
C ILE A 427 -27.26 -16.02 -15.89
N ALA A 428 -28.59 -16.06 -15.79
CA ALA A 428 -29.33 -17.28 -15.52
C ALA A 428 -29.19 -18.32 -16.64
N ARG A 429 -29.08 -17.88 -17.90
CA ARG A 429 -29.01 -18.75 -19.08
C ARG A 429 -27.60 -19.23 -19.38
N HIS A 430 -26.60 -18.35 -19.27
CA HIS A 430 -25.25 -18.59 -19.74
C HIS A 430 -24.20 -18.69 -18.61
N GLY A 431 -24.58 -18.33 -17.38
CA GLY A 431 -23.64 -18.10 -16.29
C GLY A 431 -22.89 -16.78 -16.47
N ILE A 432 -21.88 -16.56 -15.62
CA ILE A 432 -21.04 -15.36 -15.67
C ILE A 432 -19.57 -15.74 -15.53
N ARG A 433 -18.68 -15.10 -16.30
CA ARG A 433 -17.25 -15.45 -16.35
C ARG A 433 -16.47 -14.88 -15.18
N ASN A 434 -16.86 -13.71 -14.70
CA ASN A 434 -16.15 -12.95 -13.67
C ASN A 434 -17.12 -12.74 -12.50
N ALA A 435 -16.71 -13.08 -11.29
CA ALA A 435 -17.60 -12.98 -10.13
C ALA A 435 -17.93 -11.52 -9.77
N LEU A 436 -16.93 -10.64 -9.90
CA LEU A 436 -17.06 -9.19 -9.74
C LEU A 436 -16.36 -8.49 -10.91
N LEU A 437 -16.90 -7.34 -11.32
CA LEU A 437 -16.54 -6.65 -12.55
C LEU A 437 -16.17 -5.18 -12.40
N THR A 438 -16.73 -4.46 -11.43
CA THR A 438 -16.72 -3.00 -11.39
C THR A 438 -16.05 -2.45 -10.12
N SER A 439 -15.11 -1.54 -10.30
CA SER A 439 -14.41 -0.88 -9.19
C SER A 439 -13.78 0.40 -9.68
N ILE A 440 -13.87 1.46 -8.89
CA ILE A 440 -13.33 2.76 -9.26
C ILE A 440 -12.06 3.02 -8.45
N ALA A 441 -10.93 2.89 -9.13
CA ALA A 441 -9.61 3.15 -8.57
C ALA A 441 -9.26 4.65 -8.59
N PRO A 442 -8.22 5.10 -7.85
CA PRO A 442 -7.75 6.48 -7.91
C PRO A 442 -7.25 6.88 -9.29
N THR A 443 -6.67 5.94 -10.05
CA THR A 443 -6.06 6.15 -11.38
C THR A 443 -4.91 7.16 -11.46
N GLY A 444 -4.34 7.61 -10.33
CA GLY A 444 -3.45 8.79 -10.28
C GLY A 444 -2.24 8.82 -11.23
N THR A 445 -1.70 7.68 -11.70
CA THR A 445 -0.63 7.69 -12.73
C THR A 445 -1.17 7.53 -14.15
N ILE A 446 -2.21 6.70 -14.35
CA ILE A 446 -2.74 6.43 -15.69
C ILE A 446 -3.57 7.61 -16.21
N SER A 447 -4.17 8.41 -15.31
CA SER A 447 -4.85 9.66 -15.66
C SER A 447 -3.87 10.73 -16.16
N LEU A 448 -2.72 10.88 -15.48
CA LEU A 448 -1.60 11.72 -15.94
C LEU A 448 -1.07 11.26 -17.30
N PHE A 449 -0.87 9.96 -17.46
CA PHE A 449 -0.43 9.38 -18.73
C PHE A 449 -1.42 9.64 -19.88
N ALA A 450 -2.71 9.76 -19.56
CA ALA A 450 -3.78 10.08 -20.51
C ALA A 450 -4.00 11.58 -20.70
N GLY A 451 -2.94 12.40 -20.57
CA GLY A 451 -3.01 13.84 -20.81
C GLY A 451 -3.48 14.66 -19.62
N ASN A 452 -3.23 14.20 -18.40
CA ASN A 452 -3.69 14.84 -17.17
C ASN A 452 -5.22 15.05 -17.15
N VAL A 453 -5.95 13.98 -17.43
CA VAL A 453 -7.39 13.92 -17.13
C VAL A 453 -7.61 13.80 -15.62
N SER A 454 -8.79 14.20 -15.14
CA SER A 454 -9.26 14.04 -13.77
C SER A 454 -9.16 12.58 -13.34
N SER A 455 -8.63 12.36 -12.15
CA SER A 455 -8.27 11.02 -11.67
C SER A 455 -9.48 10.26 -11.14
N GLY A 456 -9.86 9.16 -11.79
CA GLY A 456 -10.95 8.32 -11.35
C GLY A 456 -12.27 9.07 -11.45
N ILE A 457 -12.95 9.21 -10.30
CA ILE A 457 -14.14 10.05 -10.16
C ILE A 457 -13.85 11.37 -9.43
N GLU A 458 -12.58 11.67 -9.14
CA GLU A 458 -12.20 12.91 -8.45
C GLU A 458 -12.49 14.13 -9.34
N PRO A 459 -12.87 15.28 -8.73
CA PRO A 459 -12.89 16.55 -9.43
C PRO A 459 -11.48 16.97 -9.86
N VAL A 460 -11.39 17.93 -10.78
CA VAL A 460 -10.10 18.53 -11.13
C VAL A 460 -9.56 19.27 -9.92
N PHE A 461 -8.31 19.01 -9.54
CA PHE A 461 -7.73 19.68 -8.37
C PHE A 461 -7.30 21.11 -8.68
N ALA A 462 -6.66 21.34 -9.83
CA ALA A 462 -6.21 22.64 -10.29
C ALA A 462 -6.14 22.64 -11.82
N TRP A 463 -6.36 23.80 -12.44
CA TRP A 463 -6.31 23.94 -13.90
C TRP A 463 -4.91 23.84 -14.46
N SER A 464 -3.92 24.35 -13.72
CA SER A 464 -2.51 24.31 -14.07
C SER A 464 -1.68 24.33 -12.79
N TYR A 465 -0.60 23.55 -12.75
CA TYR A 465 0.35 23.53 -11.64
C TYR A 465 1.75 23.21 -12.16
N GLN A 466 2.77 23.63 -11.41
CA GLN A 466 4.15 23.31 -11.71
C GLN A 466 4.50 21.94 -11.15
N ARG A 467 5.17 21.12 -11.96
CA ARG A 467 5.65 19.80 -11.55
C ARG A 467 7.13 19.70 -11.80
N SER A 468 7.89 19.39 -10.74
CA SER A 468 9.28 18.98 -10.89
C SER A 468 9.34 17.53 -11.39
N VAL A 469 9.92 17.35 -12.57
CA VAL A 469 10.33 16.06 -13.12
C VAL A 469 11.81 15.87 -12.78
N LEU A 470 12.14 14.74 -12.15
CA LEU A 470 13.52 14.36 -11.90
C LEU A 470 14.09 13.76 -13.18
N GLU A 471 15.09 14.42 -13.73
CA GLU A 471 15.80 13.96 -14.92
C GLU A 471 16.80 12.86 -14.55
N PRO A 472 17.21 12.00 -15.51
CA PRO A 472 18.15 10.91 -15.26
C PRO A 472 19.52 11.36 -14.72
N ASP A 473 19.90 12.61 -14.95
CA ASP A 473 21.14 13.22 -14.44
C ASP A 473 21.00 13.76 -12.99
N GLY A 474 19.84 13.57 -12.37
CA GLY A 474 19.53 14.06 -11.02
C GLY A 474 19.09 15.53 -10.98
N SER A 475 19.09 16.24 -12.11
CA SER A 475 18.56 17.60 -12.21
C SER A 475 17.03 17.58 -12.17
N ARG A 476 16.44 18.73 -11.81
CA ARG A 476 14.99 18.91 -11.73
C ARG A 476 14.54 19.85 -12.82
N ARG A 477 13.76 19.34 -13.78
CA ARG A 477 13.06 20.16 -14.76
C ARG A 477 11.67 20.47 -14.24
N THR A 478 11.30 21.74 -14.17
CA THR A 478 9.93 22.13 -13.83
C THR A 478 9.11 22.27 -15.10
N GLU A 479 8.00 21.56 -15.18
CA GLU A 479 7.06 21.61 -16.30
C GLU A 479 5.69 22.07 -15.79
N THR A 480 5.02 22.93 -16.57
CA THR A 480 3.64 23.30 -16.30
C THR A 480 2.71 22.21 -16.81
N VAL A 481 1.95 21.61 -15.91
CA VAL A 481 0.98 20.56 -16.22
C VAL A 481 -0.41 21.16 -16.12
N SER A 482 -1.15 21.17 -17.22
CA SER A 482 -2.52 21.67 -17.29
C SER A 482 -3.55 20.54 -17.37
N ASP A 483 -4.77 20.78 -16.89
CA ASP A 483 -5.90 19.85 -17.02
C ASP A 483 -6.32 19.68 -18.48
N PHE A 484 -6.67 18.45 -18.84
CA PHE A 484 -7.05 18.07 -20.20
C PHE A 484 -8.24 18.85 -20.77
N ALA A 485 -9.34 18.96 -20.02
CA ALA A 485 -10.54 19.66 -20.51
C ALA A 485 -10.34 21.17 -20.54
N HIS A 486 -9.57 21.71 -19.58
CA HIS A 486 -9.18 23.12 -19.58
C HIS A 486 -8.41 23.48 -20.85
N GLU A 487 -7.36 22.74 -21.19
CA GLU A 487 -6.60 22.96 -22.44
C GLU A 487 -7.48 22.79 -23.69
N ALA A 488 -8.33 21.76 -23.72
CA ALA A 488 -9.25 21.54 -24.84
C ALA A 488 -10.24 22.71 -25.02
N TYR A 489 -10.72 23.29 -23.92
CA TYR A 489 -11.60 24.45 -23.94
C TYR A 489 -10.89 25.69 -24.49
N LYS A 490 -9.69 25.99 -23.98
CA LYS A 490 -8.86 27.10 -24.44
C LYS A 490 -8.46 26.96 -25.92
N ALA A 491 -8.17 25.75 -26.37
CA ALA A 491 -7.90 25.48 -27.78
C ALA A 491 -9.12 25.73 -28.69
N LYS A 492 -10.35 25.48 -28.19
CA LYS A 492 -11.58 25.65 -28.97
C LYS A 492 -12.09 27.10 -28.99
N PHE A 493 -12.04 27.81 -27.88
CA PHE A 493 -12.63 29.14 -27.71
C PHE A 493 -11.63 30.29 -27.63
N GLY A 494 -10.33 29.99 -27.56
CA GLY A 494 -9.24 30.96 -27.43
C GLY A 494 -8.59 30.94 -26.03
N ALA A 495 -7.31 31.31 -25.96
CA ALA A 495 -6.53 31.29 -24.72
C ALA A 495 -7.12 32.19 -23.61
N ASP A 496 -7.70 33.32 -24.00
CA ASP A 496 -8.30 34.30 -23.08
C ASP A 496 -9.80 34.07 -22.82
N ALA A 497 -10.38 32.97 -23.32
CA ALA A 497 -11.80 32.68 -23.11
C ALA A 497 -12.11 32.50 -21.62
N GLU A 498 -13.13 33.18 -21.11
CA GLU A 498 -13.59 33.00 -19.73
C GLU A 498 -14.13 31.57 -19.53
N LEU A 499 -13.79 30.97 -18.38
CA LEU A 499 -14.26 29.64 -18.04
C LEU A 499 -15.72 29.70 -17.58
N PRO A 500 -16.63 28.90 -18.15
CA PRO A 500 -18.01 28.82 -17.70
C PRO A 500 -18.13 28.33 -16.25
N GLU A 501 -19.25 28.65 -15.58
CA GLU A 501 -19.51 28.30 -14.17
C GLU A 501 -19.45 26.80 -13.85
N TYR A 502 -19.56 25.93 -14.85
CA TYR A 502 -19.44 24.48 -14.67
C TYR A 502 -17.99 23.98 -14.58
N PHE A 503 -17.00 24.84 -14.87
CA PHE A 503 -15.59 24.58 -14.56
C PHE A 503 -15.34 24.87 -13.08
N VAL A 504 -15.31 23.82 -12.28
CA VAL A 504 -15.05 23.89 -10.83
C VAL A 504 -13.90 22.98 -10.45
N THR A 505 -13.08 23.43 -9.51
CA THR A 505 -12.02 22.62 -8.92
C THR A 505 -12.46 21.99 -7.60
N ALA A 506 -11.63 21.13 -7.03
CA ALA A 506 -11.87 20.52 -5.72
C ALA A 506 -12.09 21.55 -4.60
N GLN A 507 -11.50 22.76 -4.71
CA GLN A 507 -11.63 23.82 -3.70
C GLN A 507 -12.97 24.59 -3.80
N ASP A 508 -13.64 24.53 -4.95
CA ASP A 508 -14.95 25.17 -5.17
C ASP A 508 -16.13 24.30 -4.69
N LEU A 509 -15.84 23.07 -4.25
CA LEU A 509 -16.83 22.06 -3.92
C LEU A 509 -17.02 21.92 -2.42
N THR A 510 -18.26 21.67 -2.02
CA THR A 510 -18.61 21.35 -0.64
C THR A 510 -18.39 19.86 -0.36
N PRO A 511 -18.24 19.44 0.92
CA PRO A 511 -18.20 18.02 1.27
C PRO A 511 -19.44 17.24 0.77
N ALA A 512 -20.60 17.90 0.74
CA ALA A 512 -21.85 17.33 0.25
C ALA A 512 -21.81 17.05 -1.25
N ASP A 513 -21.17 17.91 -2.05
CA ASP A 513 -21.02 17.72 -3.50
C ASP A 513 -20.23 16.43 -3.81
N HIS A 514 -19.16 16.18 -3.04
CA HIS A 514 -18.37 14.96 -3.18
C HIS A 514 -19.15 13.70 -2.84
N ILE A 515 -19.89 13.71 -1.72
CA ILE A 515 -20.73 12.56 -1.30
C ILE A 515 -21.84 12.31 -2.32
N THR A 516 -22.47 13.36 -2.85
CA THR A 516 -23.53 13.27 -3.87
C THR A 516 -23.03 12.54 -5.11
N MET A 517 -21.83 12.89 -5.59
CA MET A 517 -21.23 12.20 -6.73
C MET A 517 -20.90 10.75 -6.40
N GLN A 518 -20.24 10.46 -5.28
CA GLN A 518 -19.90 9.09 -4.90
C GLN A 518 -21.15 8.21 -4.76
N ALA A 519 -22.21 8.73 -4.12
CA ALA A 519 -23.47 8.03 -3.91
C ALA A 519 -24.22 7.75 -5.21
N ALA A 520 -24.09 8.60 -6.23
CA ALA A 520 -24.69 8.36 -7.53
C ALA A 520 -24.03 7.22 -8.31
N LEU A 521 -22.73 6.96 -8.11
CA LEU A 521 -22.02 5.87 -8.80
C LEU A 521 -22.00 4.56 -8.00
N GLN A 522 -22.00 4.61 -6.66
CA GLN A 522 -21.84 3.44 -5.78
C GLN A 522 -22.81 2.27 -6.06
N PRO A 523 -24.11 2.48 -6.39
CA PRO A 523 -25.03 1.39 -6.71
C PRO A 523 -24.61 0.55 -7.91
N HIS A 524 -23.87 1.15 -8.86
CA HIS A 524 -23.39 0.53 -10.10
C HIS A 524 -21.95 0.01 -9.99
N VAL A 525 -21.47 -0.18 -8.74
CA VAL A 525 -20.11 -0.65 -8.42
C VAL A 525 -20.20 -1.79 -7.40
N ASP A 526 -20.03 -3.02 -7.90
CA ASP A 526 -20.06 -4.26 -7.10
C ASP A 526 -18.94 -4.37 -6.06
N SER A 527 -17.71 -3.94 -6.37
CA SER A 527 -16.61 -3.83 -5.39
C SER A 527 -16.74 -2.56 -4.54
N SER A 528 -15.93 -1.52 -4.75
CA SER A 528 -15.97 -0.26 -4.02
C SER A 528 -15.34 0.87 -4.85
N ILE A 529 -15.38 2.09 -4.30
CA ILE A 529 -14.90 3.32 -4.93
C ILE A 529 -13.82 3.93 -4.05
N SER A 530 -12.67 4.25 -4.63
CA SER A 530 -11.70 5.16 -3.99
C SER A 530 -12.13 6.60 -4.26
N LYS A 531 -12.45 7.32 -3.19
CA LYS A 531 -12.86 8.73 -3.24
C LYS A 531 -12.35 9.48 -2.02
N THR A 532 -11.74 10.62 -2.25
CA THR A 532 -11.34 11.57 -1.21
C THR A 532 -12.39 12.66 -1.08
N VAL A 533 -13.03 12.81 0.08
CA VAL A 533 -13.90 13.97 0.36
C VAL A 533 -13.01 15.10 0.85
N ASN A 534 -12.71 16.06 -0.03
CA ASN A 534 -11.96 17.25 0.35
C ASN A 534 -12.85 18.11 1.26
N VAL A 535 -12.29 18.52 2.40
CA VAL A 535 -12.99 19.40 3.35
C VAL A 535 -12.14 20.66 3.58
N PRO A 536 -12.77 21.83 3.74
CA PRO A 536 -12.01 23.06 4.00
C PRO A 536 -11.34 22.98 5.37
N GLU A 537 -10.18 23.62 5.51
CA GLU A 537 -9.47 23.70 6.79
C GLU A 537 -10.36 24.32 7.90
N THR A 538 -11.23 25.25 7.53
CA THR A 538 -12.14 25.95 8.44
C THR A 538 -13.40 25.17 8.82
N ILE A 539 -13.59 23.93 8.34
CA ILE A 539 -14.78 23.12 8.69
C ILE A 539 -14.84 22.91 10.21
N SER A 540 -16.02 23.05 10.81
CA SER A 540 -16.18 22.74 12.23
C SER A 540 -16.08 21.23 12.47
N PHE A 541 -15.63 20.82 13.65
CA PHE A 541 -15.61 19.39 14.01
C PHE A 541 -17.00 18.73 13.91
N ALA A 542 -18.05 19.47 14.28
CA ALA A 542 -19.43 19.00 14.18
C ALA A 542 -19.83 18.74 12.72
N ASP A 543 -19.59 19.69 11.82
CA ASP A 543 -19.90 19.52 10.39
C ASP A 543 -19.06 18.43 9.74
N PHE A 544 -17.80 18.29 10.15
CA PHE A 544 -16.91 17.22 9.70
C PHE A 544 -17.46 15.84 10.05
N ARG A 545 -17.90 15.66 11.30
CA ARG A 545 -18.54 14.41 11.77
C ARG A 545 -19.77 14.06 10.93
N GLU A 546 -20.57 15.05 10.56
CA GLU A 546 -21.77 14.84 9.74
C GLU A 546 -21.45 14.37 8.32
N VAL A 547 -20.24 14.61 7.78
CA VAL A 547 -19.80 14.03 6.49
C VAL A 547 -19.84 12.51 6.52
N TYR A 548 -19.35 11.90 7.60
CA TYR A 548 -19.32 10.45 7.76
C TYR A 548 -20.71 9.85 8.03
N ILE A 549 -21.55 10.56 8.79
CA ILE A 549 -22.95 10.17 8.99
C ILE A 549 -23.69 10.19 7.66
N ARG A 550 -23.53 11.24 6.85
CA ARG A 550 -24.14 11.33 5.53
C ARG A 550 -23.61 10.26 4.58
N ALA A 551 -22.31 9.96 4.62
CA ALA A 551 -21.71 8.87 3.84
C ALA A 551 -22.35 7.52 4.22
N TYR A 552 -22.55 7.28 5.51
CA TYR A 552 -23.30 6.13 5.98
C TYR A 552 -24.74 6.19 5.45
N GLU A 553 -25.53 7.22 5.71
CA GLU A 553 -26.93 7.26 5.28
C GLU A 553 -27.14 7.15 3.76
N SER A 554 -26.16 7.59 2.97
CA SER A 554 -26.19 7.50 1.49
C SER A 554 -25.85 6.10 0.94
N GLY A 555 -25.66 5.09 1.80
CA GLY A 555 -25.39 3.71 1.37
C GLY A 555 -23.96 3.47 0.87
N LEU A 556 -23.01 4.37 1.16
CA LEU A 556 -21.62 4.18 0.74
C LEU A 556 -20.97 2.99 1.46
N LYS A 557 -19.93 2.42 0.82
CA LYS A 557 -19.14 1.29 1.36
C LYS A 557 -17.96 1.74 2.23
N GLY A 558 -17.55 3.00 2.11
CA GLY A 558 -16.52 3.62 2.94
C GLY A 558 -16.46 5.13 2.72
N CYS A 559 -15.70 5.81 3.57
CA CYS A 559 -15.48 7.26 3.51
C CYS A 559 -14.05 7.59 3.92
N THR A 560 -13.40 8.46 3.14
CA THR A 560 -12.09 9.04 3.43
C THR A 560 -12.18 10.53 3.20
N THR A 561 -11.74 11.31 4.18
CA THR A 561 -11.70 12.77 4.09
C THR A 561 -10.25 13.22 4.01
N TYR A 562 -10.03 14.36 3.37
CA TYR A 562 -8.75 15.05 3.42
C TYR A 562 -9.00 16.50 3.82
N ARG A 563 -8.44 16.86 4.98
CA ARG A 563 -8.42 18.21 5.53
C ARG A 563 -6.97 18.71 5.51
N PRO A 564 -6.67 19.84 4.84
CA PRO A 564 -5.37 20.48 4.98
C PRO A 564 -5.09 20.81 6.46
N ASN A 565 -3.91 20.43 6.96
CA ASN A 565 -3.47 20.76 8.33
C ASN A 565 -1.94 20.79 8.43
N GLU A 566 -1.40 21.23 9.57
CA GLU A 566 0.04 21.38 9.81
C GLU A 566 0.84 20.05 9.68
N ILE A 567 0.19 18.90 9.87
CA ILE A 567 0.82 17.57 9.80
C ILE A 567 0.74 16.99 8.38
N THR A 568 -0.38 17.22 7.68
CA THR A 568 -0.66 16.68 6.34
C THR A 568 -0.23 17.61 5.20
N GLY A 569 0.04 18.89 5.50
CA GLY A 569 0.36 19.94 4.54
C GLY A 569 -0.81 20.29 3.61
N SER A 570 -0.65 21.32 2.77
CA SER A 570 -1.51 21.52 1.58
C SER A 570 -0.95 20.71 0.42
N VAL A 571 -1.74 19.77 -0.09
CA VAL A 571 -1.32 18.76 -1.08
C VAL A 571 -0.83 19.32 -2.43
N LEU A 572 -1.21 20.55 -2.78
CA LEU A 572 -0.81 21.24 -4.01
C LEU A 572 -1.00 22.75 -3.75
N SER A 573 0.09 23.52 -3.69
CA SER A 573 0.07 24.98 -3.61
C SER A 573 -0.19 25.57 -5.01
N VAL A 574 -1.26 26.34 -5.15
CA VAL A 574 -1.43 27.21 -6.32
C VAL A 574 -0.70 28.51 -6.01
N ALA A 575 0.29 28.88 -6.81
CA ALA A 575 0.97 30.17 -6.66
C ALA A 575 -0.06 31.31 -6.77
N GLN A 576 -0.28 32.04 -5.68
CA GLN A 576 -1.08 33.27 -5.70
C GLN A 576 -0.24 34.43 -6.25
N SER A 577 -0.89 35.30 -7.04
CA SER A 577 -0.30 36.47 -7.68
C SER A 577 0.06 37.60 -6.70
N ASP A 578 1.32 38.01 -6.76
CA ASP A 578 1.95 39.30 -6.43
C ASP A 578 1.64 40.02 -5.10
N THR A 579 2.57 39.90 -4.14
CA THR A 579 3.27 41.08 -3.57
C THR A 579 4.71 40.70 -3.23
N ALA A 580 5.66 41.49 -3.74
CA ALA A 580 7.10 41.26 -3.64
C ALA A 580 7.63 41.26 -2.20
N GLY A 581 8.43 40.24 -1.88
CA GLY A 581 9.28 40.12 -0.70
C GLY A 581 10.13 38.86 -0.82
N GLU A 582 11.45 39.05 -0.91
CA GLU A 582 12.47 38.00 -1.07
C GLU A 582 12.47 37.06 0.15
N ASP A 583 12.35 35.74 -0.08
CA ASP A 583 12.98 34.70 0.75
C ASP A 583 13.03 33.35 0.02
N GLU A 584 14.20 32.72 0.07
CA GLU A 584 14.57 31.46 -0.58
C GLU A 584 14.07 30.22 0.18
N SER A 585 13.82 29.15 -0.58
CA SER A 585 13.66 27.74 -0.18
C SER A 585 12.30 27.28 0.38
N SER A 586 11.45 26.74 -0.51
CA SER A 586 10.39 25.80 -0.14
C SER A 586 10.16 24.80 -1.26
N ALA A 587 10.48 23.53 -0.99
CA ALA A 587 10.23 22.40 -1.89
C ALA A 587 8.78 21.90 -1.70
N GLU A 588 8.02 21.85 -2.81
CA GLU A 588 6.64 21.37 -2.87
C GLU A 588 6.56 19.83 -2.94
N PRO A 589 5.74 19.15 -2.11
CA PRO A 589 5.43 17.73 -2.27
C PRO A 589 4.14 17.48 -3.08
N LEU A 590 4.14 16.36 -3.81
CA LEU A 590 3.01 15.79 -4.56
C LEU A 590 1.92 15.22 -3.62
N LEU A 591 0.68 15.12 -4.12
CA LEU A 591 -0.46 14.34 -3.58
C LEU A 591 -0.05 13.15 -2.70
N PRO A 592 -0.71 12.91 -1.54
CA PRO A 592 -0.19 12.08 -0.48
C PRO A 592 -0.30 10.61 -0.88
N LEU A 593 0.77 10.10 -1.48
CA LEU A 593 1.10 8.68 -1.59
C LEU A 593 2.61 8.45 -1.47
N GLU A 594 3.37 9.47 -1.09
CA GLU A 594 4.79 9.36 -0.76
C GLU A 594 5.05 10.04 0.59
N ALA A 595 5.24 9.24 1.64
CA ALA A 595 5.74 9.75 2.91
C ALA A 595 7.16 10.32 2.71
N THR A 596 7.32 11.64 2.80
CA THR A 596 8.62 12.32 2.80
C THR A 596 9.21 12.41 4.20
N LEU A 597 10.50 12.10 4.32
CA LEU A 597 11.36 12.33 5.51
C LEU A 597 12.56 13.23 5.10
N PRO A 598 13.28 13.85 6.05
CA PRO A 598 14.24 14.93 5.80
C PRO A 598 15.49 14.50 5.04
N SER A 599 16.07 15.43 4.28
CA SER A 599 17.30 15.26 3.49
C SER A 599 18.56 15.55 4.32
N PHE A 600 19.58 14.69 4.20
CA PHE A 600 20.96 15.01 4.55
C PHE A 600 21.75 15.29 3.27
N ALA A 601 22.42 16.45 3.22
CA ALA A 601 23.21 16.93 2.10
C ALA A 601 24.65 16.38 2.14
N GLY A 602 25.19 15.97 0.98
CA GLY A 602 26.58 15.62 0.76
C GLY A 602 26.89 15.41 -0.73
N GLN A 603 27.97 16.04 -1.20
CA GLN A 603 28.28 16.41 -2.60
C GLN A 603 28.87 15.30 -3.52
N ASP A 604 28.66 15.55 -4.82
CA ASP A 604 29.43 15.21 -6.03
C ASP A 604 29.42 13.80 -6.65
N GLY A 605 28.93 13.76 -7.91
CA GLY A 605 29.32 12.78 -8.92
C GLY A 605 28.15 12.00 -9.54
N ALA A 606 27.66 12.46 -10.71
CA ALA A 606 26.70 11.71 -11.52
C ALA A 606 27.34 10.43 -12.05
N ASP A 607 26.84 9.28 -11.59
CA ASP A 607 27.05 7.98 -12.20
C ASP A 607 25.79 7.12 -12.01
N VAL A 608 25.47 6.34 -13.05
CA VAL A 608 24.38 5.37 -13.07
C VAL A 608 24.50 4.42 -11.86
N VAL A 609 23.66 4.58 -10.83
CA VAL A 609 23.70 3.69 -9.66
C VAL A 609 22.94 2.40 -9.97
N TYR A 610 23.63 1.46 -10.61
CA TYR A 610 23.45 0.06 -10.25
C TYR A 610 23.76 -0.05 -8.75
N MET A 611 22.80 -0.48 -7.91
CA MET A 611 23.15 -0.99 -6.59
C MET A 611 24.23 -2.04 -6.82
N GLN A 612 25.40 -1.78 -6.24
CA GLN A 612 26.70 -2.33 -6.59
C GLN A 612 26.62 -3.81 -7.03
N GLN A 613 27.27 -4.12 -8.15
CA GLN A 613 27.59 -5.51 -8.46
C GLN A 613 28.20 -6.13 -7.20
N PRO A 614 27.74 -7.33 -6.76
CA PRO A 614 28.33 -8.01 -5.63
C PRO A 614 29.84 -8.05 -5.82
N LEU A 615 30.58 -7.54 -4.83
CA LEU A 615 32.03 -7.51 -4.89
C LEU A 615 32.54 -8.94 -5.16
N GLU A 616 33.27 -9.12 -6.27
CA GLU A 616 33.80 -10.43 -6.63
C GLU A 616 34.78 -10.88 -5.56
N ARG A 617 34.56 -12.09 -5.05
CA ARG A 617 35.36 -12.65 -3.96
C ARG A 617 36.73 -13.07 -4.50
N GLU A 618 37.79 -12.44 -4.01
CA GLU A 618 39.17 -12.89 -4.27
C GLU A 618 39.43 -14.31 -3.74
N GLN A 619 40.39 -15.02 -4.33
CA GLN A 619 40.71 -16.39 -3.91
C GLN A 619 41.27 -16.46 -2.48
N VAL A 620 41.92 -15.41 -2.01
CA VAL A 620 42.50 -15.30 -0.66
C VAL A 620 42.09 -13.97 -0.05
N LEU A 621 41.57 -13.98 1.17
CA LEU A 621 41.20 -12.77 1.92
C LEU A 621 42.01 -12.70 3.23
N PRO A 622 42.64 -11.56 3.55
CA PRO A 622 43.21 -11.33 4.88
C PRO A 622 42.08 -11.18 5.91
N GLY A 623 42.26 -11.68 7.14
CA GLY A 623 41.24 -11.55 8.18
C GLY A 623 41.78 -11.72 9.59
N PHE A 624 41.00 -11.28 10.57
CA PHE A 624 41.31 -11.32 12.00
C PHE A 624 40.28 -12.16 12.73
N THR A 625 40.72 -12.95 13.71
CA THR A 625 39.82 -13.72 14.58
C THR A 625 39.88 -13.19 16.00
N TYR A 626 38.74 -12.69 16.47
CA TYR A 626 38.54 -12.14 17.80
C TYR A 626 37.90 -13.18 18.72
N LYS A 627 38.42 -13.31 19.93
CA LYS A 627 37.90 -14.24 20.94
C LYS A 627 37.01 -13.48 21.92
N LEU A 628 35.73 -13.82 21.94
CA LEU A 628 34.72 -13.27 22.84
C LEU A 628 34.37 -14.29 23.93
N LYS A 629 34.45 -13.89 25.20
CA LYS A 629 33.97 -14.69 26.34
C LYS A 629 32.69 -14.07 26.86
N TRP A 630 31.61 -14.84 26.91
CA TRP A 630 30.31 -14.42 27.44
C TRP A 630 29.99 -15.26 28.67
N ALA A 631 29.60 -14.67 29.80
CA ALA A 631 29.54 -15.38 31.10
C ALA A 631 28.58 -16.57 31.12
N ASP A 632 27.47 -16.50 30.38
CA ASP A 632 26.48 -17.58 30.28
C ASP A 632 26.84 -18.66 29.25
N SER A 633 27.93 -18.49 28.49
CA SER A 633 28.43 -19.51 27.56
C SER A 633 29.61 -20.25 28.18
N SER A 634 29.46 -21.56 28.36
CA SER A 634 30.55 -22.46 28.78
C SER A 634 31.74 -22.49 27.80
N HIS A 635 31.56 -21.93 26.60
CA HIS A 635 32.57 -21.89 25.54
C HIS A 635 32.76 -20.48 24.98
N ALA A 636 34.00 -20.13 24.66
CA ALA A 636 34.31 -18.88 23.97
C ALA A 636 33.77 -18.88 22.54
N ILE A 637 33.28 -17.73 22.10
CA ILE A 637 32.83 -17.47 20.73
C ILE A 637 33.98 -16.84 19.96
N TYR A 638 34.23 -17.32 18.75
CA TYR A 638 35.26 -16.80 17.86
C TYR A 638 34.59 -16.07 16.70
N VAL A 639 34.87 -14.77 16.58
CA VAL A 639 34.36 -13.92 15.52
C VAL A 639 35.52 -13.65 14.56
N THR A 640 35.47 -14.25 13.37
CA THR A 640 36.44 -14.03 12.31
C THR A 640 35.87 -13.03 11.31
N LEU A 641 36.60 -11.94 11.06
CA LEU A 641 36.28 -10.93 10.06
C LEU A 641 37.35 -10.97 8.96
N ASN A 642 36.92 -11.20 7.73
CA ASN A 642 37.79 -11.17 6.55
C ASN A 642 37.53 -9.88 5.77
N ASP A 643 38.61 -9.26 5.33
CA ASP A 643 38.63 -7.99 4.62
C ASP A 643 38.94 -8.18 3.13
N ILE A 644 38.43 -7.28 2.31
CA ILE A 644 38.90 -7.07 0.94
C ILE A 644 39.72 -5.77 0.88
N ILE A 645 40.76 -5.76 0.04
CA ILE A 645 41.61 -4.59 -0.17
C ILE A 645 41.21 -3.94 -1.50
N GLN A 646 40.52 -2.80 -1.44
CA GLN A 646 40.17 -2.02 -2.63
C GLN A 646 40.73 -0.60 -2.52
N SER A 647 41.39 -0.14 -3.58
CA SER A 647 41.93 1.22 -3.70
C SER A 647 42.79 1.66 -2.49
N GLY A 648 43.55 0.71 -1.91
CA GLY A 648 44.44 0.96 -0.77
C GLY A 648 43.75 1.01 0.61
N ARG A 649 42.43 0.80 0.70
CA ARG A 649 41.68 0.70 1.96
C ARG A 649 41.23 -0.73 2.23
N ARG A 650 41.34 -1.15 3.50
CA ARG A 650 40.80 -2.44 3.99
C ARG A 650 39.34 -2.25 4.38
N ARG A 651 38.49 -3.15 3.91
CA ARG A 651 37.06 -3.12 4.17
C ARG A 651 36.57 -4.51 4.58
N PRO A 652 35.71 -4.63 5.62
CA PRO A 652 35.14 -5.91 5.99
C PRO A 652 34.24 -6.45 4.89
N PHE A 653 34.45 -7.72 4.54
CA PHE A 653 33.81 -8.41 3.42
C PHE A 653 32.95 -9.60 3.86
N GLU A 654 33.43 -10.40 4.82
CA GLU A 654 32.66 -11.51 5.39
C GLU A 654 32.99 -11.71 6.87
N ILE A 655 32.00 -12.18 7.62
CA ILE A 655 32.14 -12.52 9.04
C ILE A 655 31.84 -14.02 9.21
N PHE A 656 32.53 -14.66 10.14
CA PHE A 656 32.24 -16.02 10.61
C PHE A 656 32.18 -16.02 12.12
N ILE A 657 31.07 -16.51 12.68
CA ILE A 657 30.91 -16.65 14.12
C ILE A 657 30.89 -18.14 14.45
N ASN A 658 31.93 -18.60 15.13
CA ASN A 658 32.11 -19.99 15.52
C ASN A 658 32.01 -20.15 17.03
N SER A 659 31.23 -21.12 17.48
CA SER A 659 31.12 -21.51 18.89
C SER A 659 31.11 -23.02 19.02
N LYS A 660 31.64 -23.55 20.13
CA LYS A 660 31.51 -24.97 20.48
C LYS A 660 30.14 -25.29 21.12
N ASN A 661 29.34 -24.27 21.45
CA ASN A 661 27.98 -24.47 21.95
C ASN A 661 27.01 -24.73 20.78
N MET A 662 26.43 -25.93 20.72
CA MET A 662 25.49 -26.35 19.66
C MET A 662 24.07 -25.80 19.84
N GLU A 663 23.71 -25.33 21.03
CA GLU A 663 22.35 -24.83 21.37
C GLU A 663 21.96 -23.59 20.57
N HIS A 664 22.96 -22.89 20.03
CA HIS A 664 22.82 -21.61 19.35
C HIS A 664 23.32 -21.63 17.90
N TYR A 665 23.61 -22.81 17.37
CA TYR A 665 24.28 -22.98 16.09
C TYR A 665 23.44 -22.45 14.91
N ALA A 666 22.14 -22.76 14.86
CA ALA A 666 21.28 -22.38 13.73
C ALA A 666 21.13 -20.85 13.57
N TRP A 667 20.87 -20.12 14.66
CA TRP A 667 20.73 -18.66 14.61
C TRP A 667 22.09 -17.96 14.40
N THR A 668 23.17 -18.51 14.96
CA THR A 668 24.53 -17.98 14.75
C THR A 668 24.92 -18.06 13.28
N VAL A 669 24.62 -19.18 12.61
CA VAL A 669 24.85 -19.34 11.16
C VAL A 669 23.95 -18.40 10.34
N ALA A 670 22.68 -18.23 10.72
CA ALA A 670 21.78 -17.29 10.04
C ALA A 670 22.28 -15.84 10.12
N LEU A 671 22.64 -15.38 11.32
CA LEU A 671 23.20 -14.05 11.56
C LEU A 671 24.50 -13.82 10.78
N THR A 672 25.40 -14.81 10.81
CA THR A 672 26.67 -14.79 10.08
C THR A 672 26.46 -14.60 8.57
N ARG A 673 25.49 -15.32 7.98
CA ARG A 673 25.17 -15.22 6.54
C ARG A 673 24.53 -13.87 6.21
N MET A 674 23.68 -13.34 7.08
CA MET A 674 23.04 -12.04 6.89
C MET A 674 24.06 -10.89 6.92
N ILE A 675 24.91 -10.83 7.96
CA ILE A 675 25.94 -9.78 8.06
C ILE A 675 26.92 -9.87 6.89
N SER A 676 27.35 -11.08 6.52
CA SER A 676 28.22 -11.26 5.35
C SER A 676 27.55 -10.85 4.04
N ALA A 677 26.24 -11.08 3.89
CA ALA A 677 25.50 -10.62 2.71
C ALA A 677 25.42 -9.10 2.64
N VAL A 678 25.28 -8.43 3.79
CA VAL A 678 25.33 -6.95 3.87
C VAL A 678 26.72 -6.44 3.52
N PHE A 679 27.79 -7.02 4.07
CA PHE A 679 29.16 -6.62 3.75
C PHE A 679 29.52 -6.78 2.27
N ARG A 680 29.00 -7.83 1.60
CA ARG A 680 29.23 -8.09 0.16
C ARG A 680 28.48 -7.17 -0.79
N ARG A 681 27.39 -6.54 -0.35
CA ARG A 681 26.56 -5.65 -1.18
C ARG A 681 27.18 -4.27 -1.40
N GLY A 682 28.33 -3.99 -0.78
CA GLY A 682 29.01 -2.70 -0.87
C GLY A 682 28.24 -1.57 -0.13
N GLY A 683 28.76 -0.33 -0.15
CA GLY A 683 28.16 0.83 0.53
C GLY A 683 28.74 1.13 1.92
N ASP A 684 28.11 1.99 2.71
CA ASP A 684 28.48 2.17 4.12
C ASP A 684 27.89 1.02 4.96
N VAL A 685 28.76 0.30 5.67
CA VAL A 685 28.41 -0.85 6.51
C VAL A 685 28.52 -0.53 8.00
N SER A 686 28.83 0.72 8.35
CA SER A 686 28.95 1.22 9.72
C SER A 686 27.65 1.01 10.52
N PHE A 687 26.49 1.19 9.88
CA PHE A 687 25.17 1.03 10.50
C PHE A 687 24.95 -0.36 11.14
N VAL A 688 25.60 -1.41 10.62
CA VAL A 688 25.49 -2.77 11.16
C VAL A 688 25.99 -2.82 12.61
N VAL A 689 27.00 -2.01 12.95
CA VAL A 689 27.53 -1.89 14.31
C VAL A 689 26.49 -1.29 15.25
N GLU A 690 25.82 -0.23 14.80
CA GLU A 690 24.81 0.50 15.58
C GLU A 690 23.60 -0.38 15.88
N GLU A 691 23.08 -1.03 14.84
CA GLU A 691 21.94 -1.96 14.94
C GLU A 691 22.23 -3.12 15.90
N LEU A 692 23.43 -3.71 15.83
CA LEU A 692 23.80 -4.80 16.74
C LEU A 692 23.95 -4.31 18.19
N LYS A 693 24.48 -3.11 18.41
CA LYS A 693 24.65 -2.52 19.76
C LYS A 693 23.31 -2.12 20.40
N ALA A 694 22.28 -1.85 19.60
CA ALA A 694 20.94 -1.52 20.07
C ALA A 694 20.12 -2.75 20.54
N VAL A 695 20.61 -3.97 20.35
CA VAL A 695 19.88 -5.19 20.77
C VAL A 695 20.05 -5.46 22.26
N PHE A 696 18.93 -5.67 22.97
CA PHE A 696 18.88 -5.98 24.40
C PHE A 696 18.48 -7.45 24.65
N ASP A 697 19.10 -8.12 25.63
CA ASP A 697 18.65 -9.45 26.10
C ASP A 697 17.64 -9.26 27.25
N PRO A 698 16.43 -9.86 27.17
CA PRO A 698 15.43 -9.80 28.24
C PRO A 698 15.91 -10.36 29.59
N ARG A 699 16.95 -11.21 29.59
CA ARG A 699 17.58 -11.75 30.80
C ARG A 699 18.59 -10.78 31.44
N GLY A 700 18.79 -9.62 30.83
CA GLY A 700 19.72 -8.57 31.26
C GLY A 700 21.09 -8.66 30.59
N GLY A 701 21.74 -7.51 30.41
CA GLY A 701 23.12 -7.40 29.96
C GLY A 701 24.16 -7.60 31.08
N GLN A 702 25.43 -7.60 30.72
CA GLN A 702 26.54 -7.80 31.65
C GLN A 702 27.65 -6.75 31.48
N TRP A 703 28.46 -6.56 32.51
CA TRP A 703 29.63 -5.68 32.44
C TRP A 703 30.83 -6.44 31.85
N MET A 704 31.40 -5.91 30.78
CA MET A 704 32.60 -6.43 30.12
C MET A 704 33.60 -5.30 29.90
N GLU A 705 34.87 -5.52 30.30
CA GLU A 705 35.96 -4.54 30.13
C GLU A 705 35.61 -3.11 30.66
N GLY A 706 34.83 -3.03 31.75
CA GLY A 706 34.42 -1.76 32.36
C GLY A 706 33.26 -1.03 31.67
N LYS A 707 32.60 -1.65 30.68
CA LYS A 707 31.38 -1.13 30.03
C LYS A 707 30.21 -2.10 30.18
N TYR A 708 29.00 -1.57 30.35
CA TYR A 708 27.79 -2.38 30.32
C TYR A 708 27.46 -2.78 28.88
N VAL A 709 27.26 -4.07 28.63
CA VAL A 709 26.91 -4.62 27.33
C VAL A 709 25.52 -5.27 27.42
N PRO A 710 24.51 -4.77 26.70
CA PRO A 710 23.11 -5.16 26.89
C PRO A 710 22.75 -6.56 26.37
N SER A 711 23.56 -7.13 25.47
CA SER A 711 23.34 -8.47 24.92
C SER A 711 24.62 -9.05 24.29
N LEU A 712 24.62 -10.35 23.99
CA LEU A 712 25.71 -10.98 23.23
C LEU A 712 25.85 -10.38 21.82
N LEU A 713 24.73 -9.96 21.21
CA LEU A 713 24.73 -9.31 19.89
C LEU A 713 25.38 -7.93 19.95
N ALA A 714 25.15 -7.17 21.02
CA ALA A 714 25.83 -5.90 21.25
C ALA A 714 27.35 -6.09 21.45
N ALA A 715 27.78 -7.19 22.08
CA ALA A 715 29.20 -7.53 22.16
C ALA A 715 29.81 -7.84 20.78
N ILE A 716 29.09 -8.56 19.92
CA ILE A 716 29.55 -8.83 18.54
C ILE A 716 29.61 -7.52 17.74
N GLY A 717 28.63 -6.62 17.91
CA GLY A 717 28.67 -5.27 17.33
C GLY A 717 29.92 -4.49 17.75
N GLY A 718 30.30 -4.56 19.03
CA GLY A 718 31.53 -3.95 19.53
C GLY A 718 32.82 -4.55 18.95
N VAL A 719 32.84 -5.85 18.61
CA VAL A 719 33.97 -6.48 17.92
C VAL A 719 34.11 -5.96 16.49
N ILE A 720 32.99 -5.83 15.78
CA ILE A 720 32.96 -5.29 14.41
C ILE A 720 33.40 -3.82 14.41
N GLU A 721 32.93 -3.02 15.38
CA GLU A 721 33.34 -1.63 15.57
C GLU A 721 34.86 -1.51 15.74
N ARG A 722 35.42 -2.29 16.67
CA ARG A 722 36.87 -2.31 16.96
C ARG A 722 37.65 -2.67 15.70
N HIS A 723 37.21 -3.69 14.97
CA HIS A 723 37.84 -4.12 13.74
C HIS A 723 37.77 -3.06 12.62
N MET A 724 36.64 -2.37 12.47
CA MET A 724 36.49 -1.28 11.50
C MET A 724 37.35 -0.05 11.85
N VAL A 725 37.56 0.23 13.14
CA VAL A 725 38.48 1.29 13.59
C VAL A 725 39.94 0.89 13.33
N ASP A 726 40.32 -0.34 13.69
CA ASP A 726 41.70 -0.86 13.52
C ASP A 726 42.12 -0.94 12.04
N THR A 727 41.18 -1.22 11.15
CA THR A 727 41.40 -1.25 9.69
C THR A 727 41.36 0.14 9.03
N GLY A 728 41.06 1.19 9.79
CA GLY A 728 40.95 2.57 9.32
C GLY A 728 39.68 2.84 8.51
N PHE A 729 38.68 1.94 8.57
CA PHE A 729 37.38 2.09 7.92
C PHE A 729 36.50 3.10 8.66
N LEU A 730 36.56 3.12 10.00
CA LEU A 730 35.93 4.13 10.87
C LEU A 730 36.97 4.99 11.59
N LYS A 731 36.71 6.29 11.76
CA LYS A 731 37.52 7.14 12.64
C LYS A 731 37.14 6.89 14.11
N PRO A 732 38.09 6.90 15.07
CA PRO A 732 37.77 6.80 16.49
C PRO A 732 36.80 7.93 16.90
N GLY A 733 35.60 7.57 17.38
CA GLY A 733 34.60 8.52 17.87
C GLY A 733 33.47 8.89 16.89
N GLN A 734 33.47 8.41 15.64
CA GLN A 734 32.43 8.75 14.65
C GLN A 734 31.10 7.96 14.78
N ALA A 735 31.01 6.95 15.64
CA ALA A 735 29.81 6.12 15.85
C ALA A 735 29.07 6.44 17.16
N GLY A 736 29.25 7.65 17.72
CA GLY A 736 28.90 7.95 19.12
C GLY A 736 28.21 9.29 19.40
N GLU A 737 27.76 10.04 18.40
CA GLU A 737 27.03 11.30 18.65
C GLU A 737 25.77 11.38 17.79
N LEU A 738 24.69 10.74 18.27
CA LEU A 738 23.30 11.16 18.11
C LEU A 738 22.45 10.36 19.12
N ALA A 739 21.79 11.09 20.02
CA ALA A 739 20.75 10.67 20.96
C ALA A 739 21.05 9.53 21.96
N HIS A 740 21.57 9.89 23.14
CA HIS A 740 21.13 9.24 24.38
C HIS A 740 19.70 9.72 24.69
N PRO A 741 18.65 8.87 24.61
CA PRO A 741 17.37 9.24 25.19
C PRO A 741 17.54 9.23 26.71
N GLU A 742 17.07 10.28 27.38
CA GLU A 742 17.05 10.43 28.85
C GLU A 742 16.22 9.35 29.59
N ALA A 743 15.80 8.28 28.92
CA ALA A 743 15.04 7.16 29.48
C ALA A 743 15.84 6.24 30.43
N VAL A 744 17.16 6.38 30.53
CA VAL A 744 17.99 5.49 31.39
C VAL A 744 18.02 5.94 32.86
N LYS A 745 17.50 7.13 33.22
CA LYS A 745 17.40 7.57 34.63
C LYS A 745 16.10 7.19 35.33
N GLN A 746 15.04 6.79 34.62
CA GLN A 746 13.73 6.51 35.24
C GLN A 746 13.51 5.06 35.68
N VAL A 747 14.43 4.13 35.40
CA VAL A 747 14.31 2.73 35.87
C VAL A 747 14.99 2.49 37.22
N MET A 748 15.76 3.44 37.74
CA MET A 748 16.49 3.29 39.03
C MET A 748 15.79 3.89 40.26
N VAL A 749 14.59 4.48 40.13
CA VAL A 749 13.89 5.11 41.28
C VAL A 749 12.47 4.57 41.43
N VAL A 750 12.30 3.25 41.44
CA VAL A 750 11.14 2.57 42.04
C VAL A 750 11.62 1.24 42.61
N ASN A 751 12.44 1.24 43.67
CA ASN A 751 12.55 0.09 44.58
C ASN A 751 13.29 0.37 45.91
N ASP A 752 13.12 1.56 46.48
CA ASP A 752 13.43 1.76 47.90
C ASP A 752 12.12 1.65 48.70
N GLY A 753 11.76 0.41 49.06
CA GLY A 753 10.65 0.18 49.99
C GLY A 753 10.04 -1.21 49.96
N VAL A 754 10.61 -2.11 50.79
CA VAL A 754 9.95 -3.27 51.44
C VAL A 754 9.73 -4.56 50.60
N GLY A 755 10.50 -5.61 50.93
CA GLY A 755 9.98 -7.01 50.97
C GLY A 755 10.49 -8.01 49.92
N SER A 756 11.62 -8.67 50.19
CA SER A 756 12.08 -9.98 49.66
C SER A 756 11.63 -10.41 48.24
N SER A 757 12.39 -9.99 47.20
CA SER A 757 12.32 -10.62 45.88
C SER A 757 13.01 -12.00 45.90
N LEU A 758 12.25 -13.07 45.66
CA LEU A 758 12.81 -14.41 45.42
C LEU A 758 13.68 -14.38 44.16
N ARG A 759 14.99 -14.65 44.31
CA ARG A 759 15.92 -14.70 43.17
C ARG A 759 15.76 -16.03 42.45
N GLN A 760 15.65 -15.98 41.12
CA GLN A 760 15.53 -17.17 40.27
C GLN A 760 16.91 -17.79 39.98
N CYS A 761 16.98 -19.12 39.97
CA CYS A 761 18.21 -19.83 39.65
C CYS A 761 18.53 -19.74 38.15
N PRO A 762 19.73 -19.30 37.75
CA PRO A 762 20.09 -19.16 36.34
C PRO A 762 20.20 -20.51 35.60
N ARG A 763 20.27 -21.63 36.32
CA ARG A 763 20.38 -22.98 35.75
C ARG A 763 19.03 -23.65 35.52
N CYS A 764 18.03 -23.42 36.38
CA CYS A 764 16.75 -24.14 36.34
C CYS A 764 15.51 -23.24 36.36
N GLY A 765 15.67 -21.91 36.44
CA GLY A 765 14.58 -20.93 36.46
C GLY A 765 13.78 -20.90 37.77
N ASP A 766 14.03 -21.82 38.68
CA ASP A 766 13.24 -21.97 39.91
C ASP A 766 13.59 -20.89 40.95
N ALA A 767 12.60 -20.43 41.71
CA ALA A 767 12.71 -19.31 42.66
C ALA A 767 13.35 -19.74 44.00
N ALA A 768 14.39 -20.57 43.93
CA ALA A 768 15.00 -21.27 45.06
C ALA A 768 16.48 -20.90 45.29
N LEU A 769 16.93 -19.74 44.79
CA LEU A 769 18.30 -19.27 44.95
C LEU A 769 18.50 -18.58 46.31
N THR A 770 19.44 -19.08 47.10
CA THR A 770 19.72 -18.60 48.47
C THR A 770 21.20 -18.30 48.65
N PHE A 771 21.57 -17.33 49.49
CA PHE A 771 22.97 -17.02 49.76
C PHE A 771 23.42 -17.74 51.04
N GLN A 772 24.36 -18.68 50.92
CA GLN A 772 24.91 -19.44 52.05
C GLN A 772 26.42 -19.58 51.89
N GLU A 773 27.17 -19.43 52.99
CA GLU A 773 28.63 -19.63 53.06
C GLU A 773 29.45 -18.86 52.01
N GLY A 774 28.99 -17.66 51.60
CA GLY A 774 29.69 -16.83 50.61
C GLY A 774 29.37 -17.18 49.15
N CYS A 775 28.42 -18.09 48.90
CA CYS A 775 28.02 -18.51 47.56
C CYS A 775 26.49 -18.42 47.38
N GLU A 776 26.05 -18.03 46.18
CA GLU A 776 24.66 -18.16 45.74
C GLU A 776 24.38 -19.62 45.40
N THR A 777 23.57 -20.31 46.20
CA THR A 777 23.26 -21.74 46.05
C THR A 777 21.76 -21.95 45.82
N CYS A 778 21.42 -22.69 44.76
CA CYS A 778 20.05 -23.09 44.44
C CYS A 778 19.69 -24.39 45.15
N LEU A 779 18.63 -24.35 45.96
CA LEU A 779 18.14 -25.50 46.72
C LEU A 779 17.47 -26.57 45.83
N SER A 780 16.96 -26.21 44.65
CA SER A 780 16.28 -27.15 43.74
C SER A 780 17.23 -27.95 42.84
N CYS A 781 18.30 -27.33 42.34
CA CYS A 781 19.18 -27.99 41.35
C CYS A 781 20.67 -28.04 41.76
N GLY A 782 21.01 -27.60 42.97
CA GLY A 782 22.37 -27.61 43.50
C GLY A 782 23.35 -26.70 42.76
N HIS A 783 22.87 -25.72 41.99
CA HIS A 783 23.74 -24.74 41.34
C HIS A 783 24.36 -23.83 42.40
N SER A 784 25.69 -23.71 42.44
CA SER A 784 26.38 -22.74 43.30
C SER A 784 27.24 -21.77 42.50
N LYS A 785 27.25 -20.49 42.91
CA LYS A 785 28.09 -19.43 42.36
C LYS A 785 28.71 -18.65 43.52
N CYS A 786 30.00 -18.86 43.74
CA CYS A 786 30.78 -18.12 44.72
C CYS A 786 31.35 -16.85 44.08
N GLY A 787 31.34 -15.74 44.81
CA GLY A 787 31.92 -14.45 44.39
C GLY A 787 33.44 -14.44 44.49
#